data_AF-A0A969U3M0-F1
#
_entry.id   AF-A0A969U3M0-F1
#
_cell.length_a   1.000
_cell.length_b   1.000
_cell.length_c   1.000
_cell.angle_alpha   90.00
_cell.angle_beta   90.00
_cell.angle_gamma   90.00
#
_symmetry.space_group_name_H-M   'P 1'
#
loop_
_entity.id
_entity.type
_entity.pdbx_description
1 polymer ?
#
loop_
_entity_poly.entity_id
_entity_poly.type
_entity_poly.pdbx_seq_one_letter_code
_entity_poly.pdbx_strand_id
1 'polypeptide(L)'
;MRLVKYIAIAIVNAFGTVIGIIWVAVPATHAQPGLNSPLEISGRQSDAASPQSLPELYKVRDRLKLELDNLAKTRNSNPFSIEVWQQEIQQRQSKNLTQQFQDVQSRIQIEETAKIYWDESAKIADRAAAIGRNPNRNSATWQESQQLWQSAVNTLRQIPHDSFLNEGAIDKTIEYQGYLTMATYEMQVARSIEKIKAEEEEIRERARLEQEKIERARQELARKEQEKQERARKELERQELARQELARRELEKQEAARREQERQELEKQEAARREQERQELARKELEQLELERQELARKELERLEQEKNQQQSPQPTPELTPQPTPELTPTPELTPQPTPELTPTPELSPQPTATETPSPETPAASPNSFFFAGDTNRDGKINELDEAGKEQWSLSKGALILFDDRNQGDRPKIPTWKAAKITTPRRPAMLSQVHLKLSENFNKDSQLFIMTDPDARPHINVFQKVGGGWQAVDISGAKPLVFSSEIVLGLEAKQFADRNWSGLVNLTATAVDNGQQIATNSIQMGVAPWIMPANNSPVTEIKVSDRGAANSEFIAQLKQAVEPTGAQVKIIQGDRAWLQDIQKNGYVQLPDGSGTRNFNVALKSESERAIDRPVRSRKDPDLSVFKIGSPRDENPLNQWSNGYGNLQATPPIPGHPMGRIYYGNSGNNSFNPEVIDFIQAQRIQGPPLDIDTSWLLTRQVDEIINFIPTQTQGRFIMAIASPEAGVRLLEELAGKGYGDATINRGLSNETTVNAALRNQALIQHNLNLQQQRLTPILEKLKREFALTDDQIVQVPVMFGYSGYAWWPNAINSVPVNGNLLVSNPRGALIDGKDYTQERLRELLQPFGVNISFLDDRYYQELKGNVQSATNTVRKGEEKPFWESLPNN
;
A
#
# COMPACT_ATOMS: atom_id res chain seq x y z
N MET A 1 -65.38 -10.50 -17.95
CA MET A 1 -64.16 -10.86 -17.21
C MET A 1 -62.98 -10.85 -18.17
N ARG A 2 -61.80 -10.36 -17.77
CA ARG A 2 -60.53 -10.61 -18.47
C ARG A 2 -59.72 -11.61 -17.63
N LEU A 3 -59.15 -12.64 -18.26
CA LEU A 3 -58.25 -13.58 -17.59
C LEU A 3 -56.87 -12.93 -17.41
N VAL A 4 -56.55 -12.54 -16.18
CA VAL A 4 -55.20 -12.11 -15.80
C VAL A 4 -54.31 -13.35 -15.71
N LYS A 5 -53.19 -13.36 -16.43
CA LYS A 5 -52.15 -14.39 -16.26
C LYS A 5 -51.21 -13.96 -15.15
N TYR A 6 -50.89 -14.88 -14.24
CA TYR A 6 -49.95 -14.66 -13.16
C TYR A 6 -48.68 -15.49 -13.38
N ILE A 7 -47.53 -14.94 -13.04
CA ILE A 7 -46.27 -15.68 -12.90
C ILE A 7 -45.98 -15.84 -11.41
N ALA A 8 -45.71 -17.07 -10.98
CA ALA A 8 -45.18 -17.34 -9.66
C ALA A 8 -43.67 -17.07 -9.65
N ILE A 9 -43.23 -16.11 -8.85
CA ILE A 9 -41.82 -15.78 -8.65
C ILE A 9 -41.42 -16.23 -7.25
N ALA A 10 -40.53 -17.22 -7.18
CA ALA A 10 -39.91 -17.65 -5.93
C ALA A 10 -38.82 -16.64 -5.52
N ILE A 11 -38.95 -16.06 -4.33
CA ILE A 11 -37.89 -15.26 -3.71
C ILE A 11 -36.95 -16.21 -2.99
N VAL A 12 -35.67 -16.12 -3.35
CA VAL A 12 -34.61 -17.02 -2.89
C VAL A 12 -33.57 -16.21 -2.10
N ASN A 13 -33.15 -16.72 -0.95
CA ASN A 13 -32.09 -16.09 -0.16
C ASN A 13 -30.69 -16.36 -0.78
N ALA A 14 -29.65 -15.76 -0.20
CA ALA A 14 -28.26 -15.93 -0.64
C ALA A 14 -27.70 -17.38 -0.56
N PHE A 15 -28.46 -18.32 0.03
CA PHE A 15 -28.11 -19.74 0.16
C PHE A 15 -29.02 -20.67 -0.66
N GLY A 16 -29.77 -20.13 -1.63
CA GLY A 16 -30.63 -20.95 -2.51
C GLY A 16 -31.95 -21.41 -1.89
N THR A 17 -32.28 -20.99 -0.66
CA THR A 17 -33.56 -21.36 -0.01
C THR A 17 -34.69 -20.45 -0.48
N VAL A 18 -35.80 -21.03 -0.95
CA VAL A 18 -37.04 -20.28 -1.24
C VAL A 18 -37.66 -19.81 0.09
N ILE A 19 -37.72 -18.50 0.28
CA ILE A 19 -38.27 -17.86 1.50
C ILE A 19 -39.66 -17.22 1.28
N GLY A 20 -40.16 -17.23 0.05
CA GLY A 20 -41.51 -16.80 -0.30
C GLY A 20 -41.80 -17.01 -1.78
N ILE A 21 -43.08 -17.03 -2.16
CA ILE A 21 -43.54 -17.09 -3.56
C ILE A 21 -44.56 -15.98 -3.77
N ILE A 22 -44.30 -15.09 -4.73
CA ILE A 22 -45.21 -14.00 -5.10
C ILE A 22 -45.89 -14.33 -6.43
N TRP A 23 -47.21 -14.13 -6.50
CA TRP A 23 -47.98 -14.25 -7.74
C TRP A 23 -48.11 -12.88 -8.39
N VAL A 24 -47.25 -12.59 -9.37
CA VAL A 24 -47.25 -11.30 -10.08
C VAL A 24 -48.17 -11.37 -11.29
N ALA A 25 -49.16 -10.48 -11.35
CA ALA A 25 -50.01 -10.31 -12.52
C ALA A 25 -49.18 -9.76 -13.70
N VAL A 26 -49.16 -10.47 -14.82
CA VAL A 26 -48.48 -10.00 -16.03
C VAL A 26 -49.39 -9.02 -16.77
N PRO A 27 -49.01 -7.74 -16.92
CA PRO A 27 -49.77 -6.81 -17.73
C PRO A 27 -49.69 -7.24 -19.21
N ALA A 28 -50.82 -7.21 -19.91
CA ALA A 28 -50.82 -7.46 -21.35
C ALA A 28 -50.09 -6.32 -22.06
N THR A 29 -48.97 -6.62 -22.73
CA THR A 29 -48.12 -5.65 -23.42
C THR A 29 -48.77 -5.15 -24.71
N HIS A 30 -49.75 -4.25 -24.56
CA HIS A 30 -50.27 -3.38 -25.60
C HIS A 30 -50.10 -1.95 -25.12
N ALA A 31 -49.53 -1.09 -25.98
CA ALA A 31 -49.41 0.33 -25.67
C ALA A 31 -50.81 0.94 -25.51
N GLN A 32 -51.16 1.32 -24.28
CA GLN A 32 -52.28 2.23 -24.07
C GLN A 32 -51.77 3.66 -24.27
N PRO A 33 -52.56 4.57 -24.86
CA PRO A 33 -52.28 5.99 -24.79
C PRO A 33 -52.23 6.40 -23.32
N GLY A 34 -51.19 7.14 -22.91
CA GLY A 34 -51.10 7.65 -21.55
C GLY A 34 -52.27 8.58 -21.25
N LEU A 35 -52.77 8.54 -20.01
CA LEU A 35 -53.83 9.44 -19.52
C LEU A 35 -53.28 10.86 -19.22
N ASN A 36 -52.47 11.40 -20.13
CA ASN A 36 -52.03 12.79 -20.15
C ASN A 36 -53.13 13.68 -20.75
N SER A 37 -54.28 13.71 -20.09
CA SER A 37 -55.24 14.81 -20.24
C SER A 37 -54.86 15.88 -19.22
N PRO A 38 -54.43 17.09 -19.64
CA PRO A 38 -54.38 18.22 -18.72
C PRO A 38 -55.78 18.47 -18.15
N LEU A 39 -55.87 18.80 -16.87
CA LEU A 39 -57.13 19.28 -16.27
C LEU A 39 -57.41 20.72 -16.75
N GLU A 40 -57.83 20.86 -18.00
CA GLU A 40 -58.28 22.14 -18.56
C GLU A 40 -59.58 22.59 -17.89
N ILE A 41 -59.44 23.50 -16.91
CA ILE A 41 -60.56 24.19 -16.28
C ILE A 41 -61.11 25.23 -17.27
N SER A 42 -61.90 24.76 -18.24
CA SER A 42 -62.54 25.57 -19.29
C SER A 42 -63.58 26.54 -18.72
N GLY A 43 -63.12 27.66 -18.14
CA GLY A 43 -63.97 28.58 -17.36
C GLY A 43 -63.44 30.01 -17.17
N ARG A 44 -62.73 30.59 -18.16
CA ARG A 44 -62.37 32.03 -18.22
C ARG A 44 -61.80 32.63 -16.90
N GLN A 45 -60.64 32.15 -16.46
CA GLN A 45 -59.71 32.95 -15.64
C GLN A 45 -58.26 32.63 -16.00
N SER A 46 -57.37 33.58 -15.77
CA SER A 46 -55.98 33.59 -16.25
C SER A 46 -55.02 32.81 -15.35
N ASP A 47 -53.99 32.24 -15.98
CA ASP A 47 -52.66 31.94 -15.40
C ASP A 47 -52.64 31.19 -14.05
N ALA A 48 -53.44 30.13 -13.95
CA ALA A 48 -53.33 29.14 -12.88
C ALA A 48 -52.50 27.94 -13.34
N ALA A 49 -51.28 27.78 -12.82
CA ALA A 49 -50.47 26.58 -13.05
C ALA A 49 -51.19 25.32 -12.52
N SER A 50 -50.97 24.18 -13.17
CA SER A 50 -51.43 22.88 -12.64
C SER A 50 -50.83 22.63 -11.25
N PRO A 51 -51.58 22.11 -10.27
CA PRO A 51 -51.06 21.86 -8.92
C PRO A 51 -49.78 21.03 -8.94
N GLN A 52 -48.76 21.46 -8.19
CA GLN A 52 -47.47 20.78 -8.06
C GLN A 52 -47.27 20.15 -6.67
N SER A 53 -48.29 20.25 -5.80
CA SER A 53 -48.20 19.77 -4.42
C SER A 53 -49.55 19.34 -3.83
N LEU A 54 -49.51 18.41 -2.87
CA LEU A 54 -50.70 17.94 -2.15
C LEU A 54 -51.50 19.09 -1.45
N PRO A 55 -50.86 20.09 -0.81
CA PRO A 55 -51.58 21.27 -0.28
C PRO A 55 -52.31 22.10 -1.35
N GLU A 56 -51.84 22.12 -2.59
CA GLU A 56 -52.55 22.79 -3.70
C GLU A 56 -53.71 21.95 -4.22
N LEU A 57 -53.55 20.63 -4.31
CA LEU A 57 -54.65 19.72 -4.64
C LEU A 57 -55.81 19.86 -3.63
N TYR A 58 -55.52 19.99 -2.33
CA TYR A 58 -56.57 20.28 -1.34
C TYR A 58 -57.28 21.61 -1.59
N LYS A 59 -56.56 22.70 -1.92
CA LYS A 59 -57.18 23.99 -2.28
C LYS A 59 -58.08 23.86 -3.51
N VAL A 60 -57.65 23.11 -4.52
CA VAL A 60 -58.45 22.87 -5.74
C VAL A 60 -59.68 22.00 -5.44
N ARG A 61 -59.54 20.94 -4.64
CA ARG A 61 -60.67 20.11 -4.14
C ARG A 61 -61.71 20.99 -3.45
N ASP A 62 -61.28 21.83 -2.51
CA ASP A 62 -62.18 22.61 -1.67
C ASP A 62 -62.87 23.74 -2.45
N ARG A 63 -62.18 24.33 -3.44
CA ARG A 63 -62.79 25.23 -4.44
C ARG A 63 -63.85 24.51 -5.29
N LEU A 64 -63.49 23.38 -5.92
CA LEU A 64 -64.40 22.62 -6.78
C LEU A 64 -65.63 22.12 -6.01
N LYS A 65 -65.46 21.75 -4.73
CA LYS A 65 -66.57 21.40 -3.83
C LYS A 65 -67.50 22.59 -3.58
N LEU A 66 -66.95 23.77 -3.28
CA LEU A 66 -67.74 24.99 -3.06
C LEU A 66 -68.51 25.42 -4.33
N GLU A 67 -67.89 25.28 -5.50
CA GLU A 67 -68.53 25.53 -6.81
C GLU A 67 -69.68 24.54 -7.06
N LEU A 68 -69.47 23.25 -6.78
CA LEU A 68 -70.50 22.21 -6.92
C LEU A 68 -71.66 22.40 -5.93
N ASP A 69 -71.36 22.75 -4.68
CA ASP A 69 -72.36 23.10 -3.65
C ASP A 69 -73.18 24.35 -4.05
N ASN A 70 -72.56 25.32 -4.73
CA ASN A 70 -73.25 26.53 -5.20
C ASN A 70 -74.12 26.27 -6.43
N LEU A 71 -73.70 25.38 -7.35
CA LEU A 71 -74.54 24.86 -8.43
C LEU A 71 -75.74 24.05 -7.90
N ALA A 72 -75.55 23.27 -6.82
CA ALA A 72 -76.65 22.56 -6.18
C ALA A 72 -77.67 23.52 -5.53
N LYS A 73 -77.22 24.65 -4.95
CA LYS A 73 -78.10 25.68 -4.37
C LYS A 73 -78.88 26.44 -5.44
N THR A 74 -78.25 26.88 -6.53
CA THR A 74 -78.93 27.65 -7.59
C THR A 74 -80.00 26.83 -8.33
N ARG A 75 -79.86 25.50 -8.36
CA ARG A 75 -80.91 24.59 -8.86
C ARG A 75 -82.19 24.62 -8.03
N ASN A 76 -82.10 24.88 -6.72
CA ASN A 76 -83.24 24.84 -5.80
C ASN A 76 -83.92 26.22 -5.59
N SER A 77 -83.35 27.31 -6.12
CA SER A 77 -83.79 28.68 -5.80
C SER A 77 -84.73 29.33 -6.82
N ASN A 78 -85.15 28.64 -7.90
CA ASN A 78 -86.02 29.23 -8.93
C ASN A 78 -87.22 28.31 -9.28
N PRO A 79 -88.46 28.63 -8.82
CA PRO A 79 -89.61 27.74 -9.01
C PRO A 79 -90.27 27.74 -10.40
N PHE A 80 -89.90 28.64 -11.32
CA PHE A 80 -90.61 28.79 -12.61
C PHE A 80 -89.69 28.72 -13.83
N SER A 81 -90.14 27.92 -14.82
CA SER A 81 -89.71 27.88 -16.23
C SER A 81 -88.23 28.23 -16.53
N ILE A 82 -87.34 27.26 -16.31
CA ILE A 82 -85.99 27.26 -16.91
C ILE A 82 -86.09 26.67 -18.32
N GLU A 83 -85.62 27.38 -19.34
CA GLU A 83 -85.61 26.90 -20.73
C GLU A 83 -84.70 25.66 -20.90
N VAL A 84 -85.11 24.72 -21.77
CA VAL A 84 -84.47 23.38 -21.88
C VAL A 84 -82.96 23.46 -22.13
N TRP A 85 -82.51 24.39 -22.98
CA TRP A 85 -81.09 24.59 -23.29
C TRP A 85 -80.27 25.06 -22.08
N GLN A 86 -80.86 25.81 -21.15
CA GLN A 86 -80.18 26.23 -19.92
C GLN A 86 -79.98 25.03 -18.96
N GLN A 87 -80.95 24.11 -18.90
CA GLN A 87 -80.82 22.87 -18.14
C GLN A 87 -79.70 22.00 -18.71
N GLU A 88 -79.58 21.88 -20.04
CA GLU A 88 -78.47 21.17 -20.67
C GLU A 88 -77.11 21.78 -20.34
N ILE A 89 -76.97 23.11 -20.36
CA ILE A 89 -75.71 23.78 -20.01
C ILE A 89 -75.35 23.50 -18.54
N GLN A 90 -76.30 23.65 -17.61
CA GLN A 90 -76.07 23.36 -16.20
C GLN A 90 -75.72 21.88 -15.95
N GLN A 91 -76.36 20.94 -16.64
CA GLN A 91 -76.02 19.51 -16.56
C GLN A 91 -74.59 19.23 -17.08
N ARG A 92 -74.19 19.85 -18.20
CA ARG A 92 -72.84 19.72 -18.76
C ARG A 92 -71.78 20.33 -17.82
N GLN A 93 -72.05 21.49 -17.23
CA GLN A 93 -71.18 22.14 -16.24
C GLN A 93 -71.04 21.30 -14.96
N SER A 94 -72.16 20.85 -14.38
CA SER A 94 -72.17 19.99 -13.19
C SER A 94 -71.43 18.68 -13.42
N LYS A 95 -71.61 18.04 -14.59
CA LYS A 95 -70.87 16.83 -14.97
C LYS A 95 -69.37 17.08 -15.09
N ASN A 96 -68.96 18.19 -15.71
CA ASN A 96 -67.54 18.54 -15.86
C ASN A 96 -66.89 18.80 -14.48
N LEU A 97 -67.50 19.62 -13.63
CA LEU A 97 -66.99 19.89 -12.28
C LEU A 97 -66.96 18.64 -11.39
N THR A 98 -67.94 17.72 -11.55
CA THR A 98 -67.94 16.43 -10.86
C THR A 98 -66.78 15.54 -11.32
N GLN A 99 -66.48 15.51 -12.63
CA GLN A 99 -65.32 14.79 -13.16
C GLN A 99 -64.01 15.38 -12.62
N GLN A 100 -63.80 16.70 -12.76
CA GLN A 100 -62.62 17.39 -12.24
C GLN A 100 -62.42 17.16 -10.72
N PHE A 101 -63.52 17.15 -9.95
CA PHE A 101 -63.47 16.84 -8.53
C PHE A 101 -63.05 15.38 -8.26
N GLN A 102 -63.58 14.41 -9.03
CA GLN A 102 -63.18 13.00 -8.92
C GLN A 102 -61.74 12.75 -9.35
N ASP A 103 -61.25 13.44 -10.38
CA ASP A 103 -59.86 13.36 -10.85
C ASP A 103 -58.90 13.93 -9.79
N VAL A 104 -59.22 15.11 -9.22
CA VAL A 104 -58.46 15.72 -8.13
C VAL A 104 -58.50 14.86 -6.85
N GLN A 105 -59.62 14.20 -6.55
CA GLN A 105 -59.69 13.25 -5.43
C GLN A 105 -58.85 12.00 -5.67
N SER A 106 -58.85 11.46 -6.89
CA SER A 106 -58.00 10.32 -7.26
C SER A 106 -56.52 10.69 -7.16
N ARG A 107 -56.14 11.91 -7.60
CA ARG A 107 -54.77 12.40 -7.47
C ARG A 107 -54.36 12.66 -6.02
N ILE A 108 -55.24 13.21 -5.19
CA ILE A 108 -54.99 13.35 -3.74
C ILE A 108 -54.68 12.00 -3.10
N GLN A 109 -55.46 10.95 -3.41
CA GLN A 109 -55.21 9.60 -2.88
C GLN A 109 -53.83 9.06 -3.27
N ILE A 110 -53.35 9.35 -4.49
CA ILE A 110 -52.01 8.96 -4.96
C ILE A 110 -50.92 9.67 -4.16
N GLU A 111 -51.01 11.00 -3.99
CA GLU A 111 -50.00 11.78 -3.26
C GLU A 111 -50.01 11.53 -1.75
N GLU A 112 -51.18 11.27 -1.15
CA GLU A 112 -51.30 10.85 0.26
C GLU A 112 -50.64 9.48 0.47
N THR A 113 -50.86 8.53 -0.44
CA THR A 113 -50.25 7.20 -0.39
C THR A 113 -48.72 7.29 -0.58
N ALA A 114 -48.27 8.10 -1.54
CA ALA A 114 -46.84 8.38 -1.74
C ALA A 114 -46.19 8.97 -0.47
N LYS A 115 -46.86 9.91 0.19
CA LYS A 115 -46.37 10.51 1.43
C LYS A 115 -46.32 9.50 2.59
N ILE A 116 -47.28 8.59 2.69
CA ILE A 116 -47.25 7.52 3.71
C ILE A 116 -45.99 6.65 3.53
N TYR A 117 -45.71 6.18 2.32
CA TYR A 117 -44.50 5.39 2.03
C TYR A 117 -43.19 6.17 2.27
N TRP A 118 -43.16 7.46 1.93
CA TRP A 118 -42.03 8.33 2.23
C TRP A 118 -41.77 8.45 3.75
N ASP A 119 -42.80 8.80 4.52
CA ASP A 119 -42.72 9.00 5.97
C ASP A 119 -42.49 7.68 6.74
N GLU A 120 -42.96 6.55 6.22
CA GLU A 120 -42.66 5.22 6.77
C GLU A 120 -41.21 4.83 6.50
N SER A 121 -40.74 4.98 5.25
CA SER A 121 -39.36 4.65 4.90
C SER A 121 -38.35 5.45 5.71
N ALA A 122 -38.61 6.73 5.98
CA ALA A 122 -37.77 7.57 6.83
C ALA A 122 -37.65 6.99 8.25
N LYS A 123 -38.75 6.56 8.87
CA LYS A 123 -38.74 5.96 10.22
C LYS A 123 -37.98 4.63 10.26
N ILE A 124 -38.05 3.83 9.20
CA ILE A 124 -37.29 2.58 9.10
C ILE A 124 -35.78 2.89 8.96
N ALA A 125 -35.43 3.86 8.12
CA ALA A 125 -34.06 4.34 7.95
C ALA A 125 -33.46 4.91 9.24
N ASP A 126 -34.22 5.71 10.01
CA ASP A 126 -33.76 6.26 11.29
C ASP A 126 -33.40 5.15 12.31
N ARG A 127 -34.19 4.06 12.35
CA ARG A 127 -33.87 2.88 13.16
C ARG A 127 -32.60 2.19 12.66
N ALA A 128 -32.47 1.99 11.36
CA ALA A 128 -31.28 1.36 10.75
C ALA A 128 -30.00 2.17 11.02
N ALA A 129 -30.08 3.50 10.93
CA ALA A 129 -29.03 4.45 11.26
C ALA A 129 -28.75 4.55 12.77
N ALA A 130 -29.74 4.34 13.64
CA ALA A 130 -29.51 4.28 15.10
C ALA A 130 -28.62 3.09 15.47
N ILE A 131 -28.85 1.91 14.87
CA ILE A 131 -27.96 0.75 15.03
C ILE A 131 -26.55 1.09 14.54
N GLY A 132 -26.43 1.70 13.34
CA GLY A 132 -25.16 2.18 12.78
C GLY A 132 -24.43 3.27 13.58
N ARG A 133 -25.03 3.80 14.66
CA ARG A 133 -24.42 4.78 15.59
C ARG A 133 -24.04 4.19 16.95
N ASN A 134 -24.52 2.99 17.31
CA ASN A 134 -24.11 2.28 18.54
C ASN A 134 -22.64 1.84 18.41
N PRO A 135 -21.74 2.06 19.40
CA PRO A 135 -20.35 1.58 19.32
C PRO A 135 -20.21 0.06 19.45
N ASN A 136 -21.12 -0.62 20.14
CA ASN A 136 -20.98 -2.04 20.50
C ASN A 136 -21.64 -2.97 19.45
N ARG A 137 -21.17 -2.92 18.20
CA ARG A 137 -21.75 -3.67 17.07
C ARG A 137 -21.03 -5.00 16.82
N ASN A 138 -21.81 -6.00 16.43
CA ASN A 138 -21.38 -7.32 15.96
C ASN A 138 -22.13 -7.70 14.67
N SER A 139 -21.81 -8.85 14.08
CA SER A 139 -22.45 -9.29 12.84
C SER A 139 -23.98 -9.38 12.89
N ALA A 140 -24.55 -9.77 14.03
CA ALA A 140 -26.01 -9.83 14.22
C ALA A 140 -26.65 -8.44 14.21
N THR A 141 -26.08 -7.45 14.92
CA THR A 141 -26.61 -6.07 14.90
C THR A 141 -26.51 -5.43 13.51
N TRP A 142 -25.43 -5.69 12.77
CA TRP A 142 -25.31 -5.20 11.40
C TRP A 142 -26.28 -5.90 10.43
N GLN A 143 -26.60 -7.18 10.66
CA GLN A 143 -27.65 -7.88 9.93
C GLN A 143 -29.05 -7.27 10.19
N GLU A 144 -29.36 -6.83 11.41
CA GLU A 144 -30.61 -6.09 11.68
C GLU A 144 -30.63 -4.74 10.94
N SER A 145 -29.53 -3.97 11.02
CA SER A 145 -29.40 -2.71 10.27
C SER A 145 -29.57 -2.92 8.76
N GLN A 146 -28.97 -3.97 8.19
CA GLN A 146 -29.13 -4.37 6.79
C GLN A 146 -30.60 -4.65 6.44
N GLN A 147 -31.31 -5.44 7.26
CA GLN A 147 -32.71 -5.78 7.02
C GLN A 147 -33.63 -4.55 7.09
N LEU A 148 -33.35 -3.61 8.00
CA LEU A 148 -34.07 -2.34 8.09
C LEU A 148 -33.79 -1.45 6.87
N TRP A 149 -32.53 -1.27 6.46
CA TRP A 149 -32.21 -0.50 5.25
C TRP A 149 -32.84 -1.10 3.99
N GLN A 150 -32.84 -2.43 3.84
CA GLN A 150 -33.50 -3.12 2.73
C GLN A 150 -35.02 -2.90 2.75
N SER A 151 -35.61 -2.85 3.95
CA SER A 151 -37.04 -2.55 4.11
C SER A 151 -37.35 -1.10 3.70
N ALA A 152 -36.54 -0.12 4.14
CA ALA A 152 -36.69 1.28 3.74
C ALA A 152 -36.60 1.47 2.21
N VAL A 153 -35.61 0.85 1.56
CA VAL A 153 -35.50 0.84 0.08
C VAL A 153 -36.76 0.26 -0.58
N ASN A 154 -37.33 -0.81 -0.02
CA ASN A 154 -38.55 -1.42 -0.56
C ASN A 154 -39.82 -0.61 -0.28
N THR A 155 -39.85 0.22 0.78
CA THR A 155 -40.94 1.15 1.05
C THR A 155 -40.93 2.33 0.07
N LEU A 156 -39.77 2.96 -0.20
CA LEU A 156 -39.68 4.03 -1.21
C LEU A 156 -40.10 3.56 -2.62
N ARG A 157 -39.75 2.31 -2.99
CA ARG A 157 -40.14 1.69 -4.26
C ARG A 157 -41.64 1.42 -4.42
N GLN A 158 -42.46 1.68 -3.40
CA GLN A 158 -43.93 1.64 -3.49
C GLN A 158 -44.56 3.01 -3.78
N ILE A 159 -43.78 4.09 -3.84
CA ILE A 159 -44.25 5.42 -4.26
C ILE A 159 -44.66 5.36 -5.75
N PRO A 160 -45.91 5.74 -6.10
CA PRO A 160 -46.38 5.71 -7.48
C PRO A 160 -45.57 6.61 -8.41
N HIS A 161 -45.27 6.12 -9.63
CA HIS A 161 -44.41 6.83 -10.59
C HIS A 161 -44.97 8.17 -11.08
N ASP A 162 -46.29 8.37 -10.99
CA ASP A 162 -46.91 9.63 -11.37
C ASP A 162 -46.95 10.68 -10.24
N SER A 163 -46.61 10.31 -8.99
CA SER A 163 -46.60 11.19 -7.81
C SER A 163 -45.55 12.31 -7.91
N PHE A 164 -45.85 13.48 -7.32
CA PHE A 164 -44.89 14.57 -7.11
C PHE A 164 -43.64 14.14 -6.32
N LEU A 165 -43.70 13.04 -5.56
CA LEU A 165 -42.58 12.51 -4.79
C LEU A 165 -41.69 11.51 -5.57
N ASN A 166 -42.05 11.10 -6.79
CA ASN A 166 -41.34 10.03 -7.51
C ASN A 166 -39.85 10.35 -7.77
N GLU A 167 -39.49 11.57 -8.18
CA GLU A 167 -38.08 11.94 -8.42
C GLU A 167 -37.25 11.92 -7.12
N GLY A 168 -37.75 12.57 -6.06
CA GLY A 168 -37.12 12.51 -4.74
C GLY A 168 -37.07 11.08 -4.17
N ALA A 169 -38.04 10.23 -4.49
CA ALA A 169 -38.06 8.82 -4.09
C ALA A 169 -36.97 8.01 -4.78
N ILE A 170 -36.63 8.31 -6.04
CA ILE A 170 -35.50 7.72 -6.77
C ILE A 170 -34.18 8.13 -6.09
N ASP A 171 -33.97 9.43 -5.84
CA ASP A 171 -32.76 9.92 -5.16
C ASP A 171 -32.58 9.32 -3.76
N LYS A 172 -33.65 9.33 -2.95
CA LYS A 172 -33.63 8.76 -1.59
C LYS A 172 -33.46 7.23 -1.62
N THR A 173 -33.94 6.56 -2.68
CA THR A 173 -33.73 5.13 -2.93
C THR A 173 -32.27 4.81 -3.26
N ILE A 174 -31.54 5.70 -3.92
CA ILE A 174 -30.09 5.58 -4.14
C ILE A 174 -29.34 5.79 -2.82
N GLU A 175 -29.70 6.81 -2.03
CA GLU A 175 -29.10 7.07 -0.71
C GLU A 175 -29.26 5.86 0.23
N TYR A 176 -30.47 5.27 0.30
CA TYR A 176 -30.75 4.13 1.17
C TYR A 176 -30.14 2.80 0.67
N GLN A 177 -29.94 2.63 -0.64
CA GLN A 177 -29.10 1.55 -1.17
C GLN A 177 -27.63 1.72 -0.76
N GLY A 178 -27.16 2.96 -0.66
CA GLY A 178 -25.86 3.29 -0.05
C GLY A 178 -25.74 2.76 1.38
N TYR A 179 -26.67 3.11 2.29
CA TYR A 179 -26.54 2.69 3.69
C TYR A 179 -26.81 1.19 3.88
N LEU A 180 -27.70 0.60 3.07
CA LEU A 180 -27.84 -0.86 2.96
C LEU A 180 -26.50 -1.53 2.65
N THR A 181 -25.71 -0.91 1.78
CA THR A 181 -24.36 -1.39 1.47
C THR A 181 -23.45 -1.25 2.68
N MET A 182 -23.42 -0.11 3.36
CA MET A 182 -22.57 0.07 4.54
C MET A 182 -22.89 -0.96 5.63
N ALA A 183 -24.18 -1.20 5.93
CA ALA A 183 -24.59 -2.26 6.86
C ALA A 183 -24.23 -3.68 6.38
N THR A 184 -24.31 -3.94 5.06
CA THR A 184 -23.88 -5.23 4.47
C THR A 184 -22.37 -5.43 4.57
N TYR A 185 -21.59 -4.39 4.25
CA TYR A 185 -20.14 -4.37 4.33
C TYR A 185 -19.69 -4.57 5.77
N GLU A 186 -20.17 -3.76 6.70
CA GLU A 186 -19.81 -3.84 8.12
C GLU A 186 -20.27 -5.18 8.76
N MET A 187 -21.38 -5.78 8.30
CA MET A 187 -21.74 -7.15 8.65
C MET A 187 -20.68 -8.16 8.16
N GLN A 188 -20.20 -8.03 6.93
CA GLN A 188 -19.17 -8.92 6.38
C GLN A 188 -17.81 -8.70 7.07
N VAL A 189 -17.43 -7.45 7.36
CA VAL A 189 -16.27 -7.09 8.19
C VAL A 189 -16.38 -7.78 9.55
N ALA A 190 -17.49 -7.59 10.28
CA ALA A 190 -17.71 -8.20 11.58
C ALA A 190 -17.65 -9.73 11.53
N ARG A 191 -18.33 -10.38 10.57
CA ARG A 191 -18.26 -11.84 10.36
C ARG A 191 -16.84 -12.32 10.03
N SER A 192 -16.07 -11.57 9.25
CA SER A 192 -14.69 -11.93 8.92
C SER A 192 -13.79 -11.86 10.16
N ILE A 193 -13.97 -10.83 11.01
CA ILE A 193 -13.22 -10.67 12.28
C ILE A 193 -13.63 -11.75 13.29
N GLU A 194 -14.93 -12.04 13.42
CA GLU A 194 -15.45 -13.13 14.26
C GLU A 194 -14.89 -14.48 13.82
N LYS A 195 -14.85 -14.74 12.51
CA LYS A 195 -14.27 -15.95 11.94
C LYS A 195 -12.75 -16.03 12.17
N ILE A 196 -11.99 -14.97 11.87
CA ILE A 196 -10.53 -14.94 12.05
C ILE A 196 -10.17 -15.20 13.52
N LYS A 197 -10.90 -14.63 14.48
CA LYS A 197 -10.71 -14.91 15.91
C LYS A 197 -10.90 -16.38 16.26
N ALA A 198 -11.92 -17.04 15.70
CA ALA A 198 -12.15 -18.46 15.90
C ALA A 198 -11.04 -19.33 15.27
N GLU A 199 -10.58 -18.99 14.06
CA GLU A 199 -9.44 -19.69 13.41
C GLU A 199 -8.13 -19.47 14.19
N GLU A 200 -7.88 -18.27 14.74
CA GLU A 200 -6.73 -18.02 15.62
C GLU A 200 -6.82 -18.74 16.98
N GLU A 201 -8.02 -18.88 17.56
CA GLU A 201 -8.24 -19.67 18.77
C GLU A 201 -7.98 -21.17 18.51
N GLU A 202 -8.46 -21.71 17.38
CA GLU A 202 -8.17 -23.09 16.99
C GLU A 202 -6.68 -23.32 16.73
N ILE A 203 -5.99 -22.38 16.06
CA ILE A 203 -4.53 -22.44 15.85
C ILE A 203 -3.78 -22.39 17.19
N ARG A 204 -4.21 -21.54 18.13
CA ARG A 204 -3.62 -21.47 19.49
C ARG A 204 -3.83 -22.75 20.28
N GLU A 205 -5.00 -23.38 20.20
CA GLU A 205 -5.27 -24.65 20.87
C GLU A 205 -4.49 -25.81 20.24
N ARG A 206 -4.42 -25.89 18.91
CA ARG A 206 -3.56 -26.85 18.18
C ARG A 206 -2.09 -26.72 18.61
N ALA A 207 -1.58 -25.50 18.70
CA ALA A 207 -0.21 -25.22 19.17
C ALA A 207 0.01 -25.62 20.64
N ARG A 208 -0.96 -25.39 21.54
CA ARG A 208 -0.90 -25.86 22.95
C ARG A 208 -0.82 -27.39 23.01
N LEU A 209 -1.69 -28.08 22.27
CA LEU A 209 -1.74 -29.54 22.22
C LEU A 209 -0.46 -30.15 21.60
N GLU A 210 0.21 -29.43 20.69
CA GLU A 210 1.50 -29.85 20.14
C GLU A 210 2.66 -29.63 21.12
N GLN A 211 2.67 -28.51 21.86
CA GLN A 211 3.63 -28.29 22.95
C GLN A 211 3.48 -29.35 24.06
N GLU A 212 2.26 -29.71 24.46
CA GLU A 212 2.01 -30.80 25.42
C GLU A 212 2.56 -32.16 24.93
N LYS A 213 2.43 -32.47 23.64
CA LYS A 213 3.02 -33.69 23.05
C LYS A 213 4.54 -33.67 23.09
N ILE A 214 5.16 -32.55 22.73
CA ILE A 214 6.62 -32.35 22.77
C ILE A 214 7.14 -32.49 24.20
N GLU A 215 6.43 -31.93 25.19
CA GLU A 215 6.83 -32.05 26.59
C GLU A 215 6.72 -33.49 27.11
N ARG A 216 5.60 -34.20 26.85
CA ARG A 216 5.46 -35.62 27.21
C ARG A 216 6.55 -36.48 26.57
N ALA A 217 6.90 -36.24 25.31
CA ALA A 217 7.98 -36.94 24.63
C ALA A 217 9.35 -36.68 25.28
N ARG A 218 9.62 -35.44 25.72
CA ARG A 218 10.84 -35.10 26.50
C ARG A 218 10.87 -35.79 27.85
N GLN A 219 9.75 -35.82 28.57
CA GLN A 219 9.64 -36.51 29.86
C GLN A 219 9.86 -38.03 29.72
N GLU A 220 9.31 -38.66 28.68
CA GLU A 220 9.53 -40.09 28.40
C GLU A 220 10.99 -40.38 28.01
N LEU A 221 11.62 -39.52 27.22
CA LEU A 221 13.05 -39.62 26.87
C LEU A 221 13.93 -39.51 28.12
N ALA A 222 13.67 -38.53 28.99
CA ALA A 222 14.40 -38.34 30.24
C ALA A 222 14.25 -39.55 31.19
N ARG A 223 13.05 -40.17 31.24
CA ARG A 223 12.84 -41.39 32.03
C ARG A 223 13.65 -42.57 31.46
N LYS A 224 13.68 -42.75 30.14
CA LYS A 224 14.51 -43.78 29.48
C LYS A 224 16.01 -43.55 29.68
N GLU A 225 16.46 -42.30 29.70
CA GLU A 225 17.85 -41.93 30.05
C GLU A 225 18.17 -42.31 31.50
N GLN A 226 17.29 -42.02 32.46
CA GLN A 226 17.43 -42.43 33.87
C GLN A 226 17.44 -43.96 34.03
N GLU A 227 16.50 -44.68 33.40
CA GLU A 227 16.45 -46.15 33.39
C GLU A 227 17.76 -46.75 32.83
N LYS A 228 18.35 -46.12 31.81
CA LYS A 228 19.64 -46.53 31.21
C LYS A 228 20.82 -46.23 32.14
N GLN A 229 20.85 -45.07 32.79
CA GLN A 229 21.88 -44.71 33.77
C GLN A 229 21.83 -45.64 35.00
N GLU A 230 20.64 -45.99 35.49
CA GLU A 230 20.47 -46.91 36.62
C GLU A 230 20.95 -48.32 36.27
N ARG A 231 20.63 -48.83 35.06
CA ARG A 231 21.17 -50.11 34.55
C ARG A 231 22.69 -50.08 34.46
N ALA A 232 23.27 -49.03 33.87
CA ALA A 232 24.72 -48.88 33.76
C ALA A 232 25.41 -48.84 35.13
N ARG A 233 24.81 -48.17 36.12
CA ARG A 233 25.30 -48.15 37.51
C ARG A 233 25.26 -49.55 38.15
N LYS A 234 24.14 -50.26 38.03
CA LYS A 234 23.98 -51.63 38.56
C LYS A 234 24.92 -52.63 37.88
N GLU A 235 25.22 -52.43 36.61
CA GLU A 235 26.19 -53.24 35.88
C GLU A 235 27.63 -52.93 36.29
N LEU A 236 27.99 -51.66 36.50
CA LEU A 236 29.29 -51.26 37.05
C LEU A 236 29.51 -51.85 38.46
N GLU A 237 28.51 -51.74 39.34
CA GLU A 237 28.51 -52.32 40.70
C GLU A 237 28.70 -53.84 40.66
N ARG A 238 28.05 -54.53 39.70
CA ARG A 238 28.23 -55.98 39.49
C ARG A 238 29.62 -56.33 38.95
N GLN A 239 30.19 -55.51 38.06
CA GLN A 239 31.56 -55.69 37.56
C GLN A 239 32.60 -55.44 38.67
N GLU A 240 32.36 -54.47 39.55
CA GLU A 240 33.22 -54.18 40.70
C GLU A 240 33.18 -55.33 41.72
N LEU A 241 32.00 -55.84 42.07
CA LEU A 241 31.85 -57.02 42.92
C LEU A 241 32.57 -58.24 42.33
N ALA A 242 32.44 -58.48 41.03
CA ALA A 242 33.13 -59.56 40.34
C ALA A 242 34.66 -59.39 40.34
N ARG A 243 35.17 -58.15 40.21
CA ARG A 243 36.61 -57.84 40.37
C ARG A 243 37.10 -58.09 41.79
N GLN A 244 36.34 -57.68 42.81
CA GLN A 244 36.68 -57.93 44.21
C GLN A 244 36.72 -59.43 44.52
N GLU A 245 35.77 -60.22 44.00
CA GLU A 245 35.77 -61.67 44.17
C GLU A 245 36.95 -62.34 43.44
N LEU A 246 37.29 -61.88 42.22
CA LEU A 246 38.41 -62.41 41.45
C LEU A 246 39.75 -62.08 42.11
N ALA A 247 39.95 -60.85 42.58
CA ALA A 247 41.12 -60.43 43.34
C ALA A 247 41.26 -61.21 44.66
N ARG A 248 40.15 -61.50 45.35
CA ARG A 248 40.15 -62.40 46.52
C ARG A 248 40.60 -63.81 46.16
N ARG A 249 40.09 -64.38 45.05
CA ARG A 249 40.51 -65.72 44.57
C ARG A 249 41.98 -65.74 44.15
N GLU A 250 42.53 -64.64 43.65
CA GLU A 250 43.98 -64.51 43.39
C GLU A 250 44.78 -64.43 44.69
N LEU A 251 44.32 -63.69 45.70
CA LEU A 251 44.98 -63.64 47.01
C LEU A 251 44.97 -65.02 47.70
N GLU A 252 43.83 -65.73 47.68
CA GLU A 252 43.73 -67.10 48.21
C GLU A 252 44.66 -68.08 47.45
N LYS A 253 44.85 -67.90 46.13
CA LYS A 253 45.86 -68.64 45.35
C LYS A 253 47.29 -68.27 45.71
N GLN A 254 47.59 -66.98 45.93
CA GLN A 254 48.93 -66.53 46.32
C GLN A 254 49.29 -67.05 47.72
N GLU A 255 48.36 -67.05 48.67
CA GLU A 255 48.57 -67.69 49.97
C GLU A 255 48.76 -69.21 49.85
N ALA A 256 47.97 -69.89 49.01
CA ALA A 256 48.15 -71.32 48.77
C ALA A 256 49.53 -71.63 48.17
N ALA A 257 49.95 -70.87 47.14
CA ALA A 257 51.26 -71.00 46.52
C ALA A 257 52.40 -70.70 47.50
N ARG A 258 52.27 -69.70 48.39
CA ARG A 258 53.27 -69.42 49.42
C ARG A 258 53.35 -70.55 50.44
N ARG A 259 52.23 -71.10 50.90
CA ARG A 259 52.16 -72.28 51.79
C ARG A 259 52.65 -73.58 51.12
N GLU A 260 52.70 -73.63 49.80
CA GLU A 260 53.33 -74.72 49.04
C GLU A 260 54.83 -74.51 48.90
N GLN A 261 55.29 -73.28 48.61
CA GLN A 261 56.71 -72.92 48.60
C GLN A 261 57.36 -73.13 49.99
N GLU A 262 56.73 -72.64 51.07
CA GLU A 262 57.15 -72.88 52.46
C GLU A 262 57.31 -74.39 52.75
N ARG A 263 56.46 -75.23 52.16
CA ARG A 263 56.48 -76.70 52.34
C ARG A 263 57.56 -77.38 51.49
N GLN A 264 57.73 -76.98 50.24
CA GLN A 264 58.81 -77.45 49.37
C GLN A 264 60.19 -77.00 49.87
N GLU A 265 60.27 -75.85 50.54
CA GLU A 265 61.51 -75.37 51.16
C GLU A 265 61.84 -76.16 52.43
N LEU A 266 60.85 -76.46 53.28
CA LEU A 266 61.01 -77.41 54.40
C LEU A 266 61.46 -78.80 53.91
N GLU A 267 60.84 -79.33 52.85
CA GLU A 267 61.20 -80.63 52.27
C GLU A 267 62.62 -80.62 51.68
N LYS A 268 63.03 -79.52 51.03
CA LYS A 268 64.42 -79.31 50.58
C LYS A 268 65.40 -79.19 51.75
N GLN A 269 65.04 -78.51 52.85
CA GLN A 269 65.89 -78.43 54.03
C GLN A 269 66.05 -79.81 54.70
N GLU A 270 64.99 -80.62 54.77
CA GLU A 270 65.10 -81.97 55.30
C GLU A 270 65.91 -82.90 54.37
N ALA A 271 65.72 -82.80 53.06
CA ALA A 271 66.54 -83.50 52.06
C ALA A 271 68.02 -83.10 52.16
N ALA A 272 68.32 -81.80 52.26
CA ALA A 272 69.68 -81.28 52.43
C ALA A 272 70.32 -81.74 53.76
N ARG A 273 69.54 -81.86 54.85
CA ARG A 273 70.07 -82.42 56.11
C ARG A 273 70.40 -83.91 55.97
N ARG A 274 69.53 -84.70 55.33
CA ARG A 274 69.79 -86.11 55.01
C ARG A 274 70.97 -86.28 54.03
N GLU A 275 71.21 -85.30 53.15
CA GLU A 275 72.38 -85.26 52.29
C GLU A 275 73.66 -84.90 53.07
N GLN A 276 73.62 -83.92 53.97
CA GLN A 276 74.75 -83.61 54.87
C GLN A 276 75.11 -84.80 55.77
N GLU A 277 74.12 -85.51 56.31
CA GLU A 277 74.32 -86.75 57.08
C GLU A 277 75.04 -87.83 56.24
N ARG A 278 74.76 -87.93 54.93
CA ARG A 278 75.51 -88.81 54.00
C ARG A 278 76.89 -88.27 53.64
N GLN A 279 77.02 -86.96 53.40
CA GLN A 279 78.28 -86.33 53.03
C GLN A 279 79.28 -86.36 54.19
N GLU A 280 78.83 -86.27 55.46
CA GLU A 280 79.71 -86.45 56.63
C GLU A 280 80.20 -87.90 56.75
N LEU A 281 79.35 -88.88 56.44
CA LEU A 281 79.72 -90.29 56.37
C LEU A 281 80.79 -90.51 55.27
N ALA A 282 80.50 -90.06 54.05
CA ALA A 282 81.37 -90.20 52.89
C ALA A 282 82.68 -89.40 53.06
N ARG A 283 82.67 -88.27 53.76
CA ARG A 283 83.89 -87.48 54.01
C ARG A 283 84.86 -88.17 54.97
N LYS A 284 84.35 -88.90 55.97
CA LYS A 284 85.19 -89.73 56.86
C LYS A 284 85.83 -90.92 56.12
N GLU A 285 85.13 -91.43 55.10
CA GLU A 285 85.64 -92.46 54.19
C GLU A 285 86.66 -91.88 53.19
N LEU A 286 86.42 -90.67 52.66
CA LEU A 286 87.32 -89.98 51.74
C LEU A 286 88.60 -89.45 52.42
N GLU A 287 88.54 -89.04 53.69
CA GLU A 287 89.70 -88.55 54.45
C GLU A 287 90.75 -89.65 54.69
N GLN A 288 90.34 -90.93 54.73
CA GLN A 288 91.27 -92.07 54.71
C GLN A 288 91.91 -92.27 53.32
N LEU A 289 91.17 -92.04 52.24
CA LEU A 289 91.61 -92.22 50.85
C LEU A 289 92.46 -91.05 50.31
N GLU A 290 92.24 -89.82 50.74
CA GLU A 290 92.96 -88.66 50.21
C GLU A 290 94.39 -88.55 50.77
N LEU A 291 94.61 -89.00 52.02
CA LEU A 291 95.93 -89.21 52.60
C LEU A 291 96.82 -90.13 51.75
N GLU A 292 96.24 -91.13 51.11
CA GLU A 292 96.93 -92.07 50.21
C GLU A 292 97.21 -91.46 48.81
N ARG A 293 96.45 -90.43 48.40
CA ARG A 293 96.49 -89.88 47.03
C ARG A 293 97.36 -88.64 46.86
N GLN A 294 97.52 -87.81 47.90
CA GLN A 294 98.28 -86.56 47.78
C GLN A 294 99.81 -86.75 47.56
N GLU A 295 100.37 -87.93 47.87
CA GLU A 295 101.77 -88.29 47.50
C GLU A 295 101.99 -88.52 45.99
N LEU A 296 100.92 -88.83 45.22
CA LEU A 296 101.03 -89.25 43.83
C LEU A 296 101.00 -88.07 42.84
N ALA A 297 99.95 -87.25 42.89
CA ALA A 297 99.61 -86.32 41.79
C ALA A 297 100.53 -85.08 41.70
N ARG A 298 101.27 -84.73 42.76
CA ARG A 298 102.20 -83.58 42.76
C ARG A 298 103.33 -83.70 41.73
N LYS A 299 103.51 -84.89 41.13
CA LYS A 299 104.51 -85.21 40.09
C LYS A 299 104.04 -84.94 38.64
N GLU A 300 102.77 -84.61 38.42
CA GLU A 300 102.20 -84.54 37.06
C GLU A 300 102.08 -83.10 36.51
N LEU A 301 101.94 -82.10 37.38
CA LEU A 301 101.62 -80.73 36.99
C LEU A 301 102.76 -79.98 36.26
N GLU A 302 104.02 -80.37 36.46
CA GLU A 302 105.18 -79.76 35.76
C GLU A 302 105.24 -80.09 34.25
N ARG A 303 104.41 -81.01 33.74
CA ARG A 303 104.61 -81.62 32.42
C ARG A 303 103.81 -81.05 31.25
N LEU A 304 102.93 -80.06 31.48
CA LEU A 304 101.89 -79.67 30.51
C LEU A 304 101.89 -78.21 30.04
N GLU A 305 102.86 -77.40 30.43
CA GLU A 305 103.04 -76.03 29.90
C GLU A 305 103.82 -75.99 28.57
N GLN A 306 104.15 -77.16 27.98
CA GLN A 306 105.10 -77.29 26.87
C GLN A 306 104.51 -77.62 25.49
N GLU A 307 103.25 -78.06 25.38
CA GLU A 307 102.65 -78.50 24.11
C GLU A 307 101.66 -77.49 23.51
N LYS A 308 101.72 -77.38 22.17
CA LYS A 308 101.28 -76.22 21.38
C LYS A 308 100.30 -76.66 20.28
N ASN A 309 99.49 -75.72 19.78
CA ASN A 309 98.72 -75.73 18.52
C ASN A 309 97.34 -76.45 18.44
N GLN A 310 96.30 -75.63 18.25
CA GLN A 310 95.34 -75.59 17.09
C GLN A 310 93.82 -75.91 17.26
N GLN A 311 93.00 -75.00 16.67
CA GLN A 311 91.58 -75.14 16.19
C GLN A 311 90.47 -75.23 17.28
N GLN A 312 89.20 -74.79 17.12
CA GLN A 312 88.40 -74.13 16.04
C GLN A 312 87.20 -73.29 16.61
N SER A 313 86.28 -72.73 15.77
CA SER A 313 85.22 -71.71 16.08
C SER A 313 83.87 -72.22 16.69
N PRO A 314 82.95 -71.37 17.25
CA PRO A 314 81.82 -70.71 16.51
C PRO A 314 81.26 -69.35 17.10
N GLN A 315 79.93 -69.04 17.05
CA GLN A 315 79.22 -67.72 17.24
C GLN A 315 78.00 -67.78 18.25
N PRO A 316 77.09 -66.78 18.57
CA PRO A 316 76.41 -65.73 17.72
C PRO A 316 76.15 -64.28 18.33
N THR A 317 74.93 -63.90 18.78
CA THR A 317 74.40 -62.50 19.04
C THR A 317 73.44 -62.37 20.27
N PRO A 318 73.13 -61.18 20.88
CA PRO A 318 71.85 -60.42 20.65
C PRO A 318 71.88 -58.86 20.95
N GLU A 319 70.72 -58.16 21.11
CA GLU A 319 70.48 -56.68 21.13
C GLU A 319 69.29 -56.20 22.05
N LEU A 320 69.15 -54.90 22.45
CA LEU A 320 67.89 -54.18 22.87
C LEU A 320 68.01 -52.64 23.18
N THR A 321 67.00 -51.77 22.89
CA THR A 321 66.84 -50.31 23.31
C THR A 321 65.38 -49.72 23.19
N PRO A 322 65.02 -48.57 23.84
CA PRO A 322 63.97 -47.59 23.35
C PRO A 322 64.12 -46.05 23.75
N GLN A 323 63.32 -45.10 23.17
CA GLN A 323 63.37 -43.61 23.41
C GLN A 323 62.10 -42.76 22.96
N PRO A 324 61.83 -41.51 23.49
CA PRO A 324 60.90 -40.46 22.92
C PRO A 324 61.37 -38.94 22.97
N THR A 325 60.76 -37.95 22.25
CA THR A 325 61.09 -36.45 22.27
C THR A 325 60.06 -35.45 21.61
N PRO A 326 60.00 -34.12 21.98
CA PRO A 326 59.37 -32.98 21.21
C PRO A 326 60.09 -31.56 21.23
N GLU A 327 59.72 -30.55 20.38
CA GLU A 327 60.37 -29.16 20.29
C GLU A 327 59.49 -27.96 19.69
N LEU A 328 59.99 -26.69 19.61
CA LEU A 328 59.35 -25.40 19.15
C LEU A 328 60.33 -24.34 18.52
N THR A 329 59.91 -23.33 17.70
CA THR A 329 60.80 -22.23 17.14
C THR A 329 60.12 -20.97 16.48
N PRO A 330 60.73 -19.73 16.49
CA PRO A 330 60.42 -18.58 15.57
C PRO A 330 61.62 -17.61 15.15
N THR A 331 61.53 -16.75 14.09
CA THR A 331 62.58 -15.72 13.68
C THR A 331 62.12 -14.54 12.72
N PRO A 332 62.75 -13.32 12.70
CA PRO A 332 62.52 -12.18 11.74
C PRO A 332 63.80 -11.47 11.11
N GLU A 333 63.69 -10.51 10.15
CA GLU A 333 64.84 -9.72 9.54
C GLU A 333 64.54 -8.31 8.88
N LEU A 334 65.51 -7.60 8.24
CA LEU A 334 65.55 -6.11 7.94
C LEU A 334 66.33 -5.59 6.67
N THR A 335 65.85 -4.47 6.06
CA THR A 335 66.56 -3.31 5.33
C THR A 335 67.30 -3.48 3.93
N PRO A 336 68.02 -2.48 3.31
CA PRO A 336 67.49 -1.38 2.42
C PRO A 336 68.26 -0.94 1.09
N GLN A 337 67.70 0.06 0.32
CA GLN A 337 68.32 1.02 -0.69
C GLN A 337 68.76 0.54 -2.13
N PRO A 338 69.04 1.39 -3.18
CA PRO A 338 68.81 2.85 -3.48
C PRO A 338 68.25 3.22 -4.92
N THR A 339 68.38 4.50 -5.38
CA THR A 339 67.90 5.24 -6.61
C THR A 339 68.85 5.17 -7.87
N PRO A 340 68.73 5.88 -9.06
CA PRO A 340 67.98 7.13 -9.48
C PRO A 340 67.39 7.29 -10.95
N GLU A 341 66.90 8.51 -11.28
CA GLU A 341 66.89 9.28 -12.58
C GLU A 341 65.71 9.33 -13.61
N LEU A 342 65.85 10.09 -14.73
CA LEU A 342 64.85 11.09 -15.25
C LEU A 342 64.45 11.05 -16.77
N THR A 343 63.24 11.60 -17.07
CA THR A 343 62.76 12.31 -18.33
C THR A 343 62.60 11.54 -19.68
N PRO A 344 61.85 12.05 -20.70
CA PRO A 344 60.74 13.04 -20.77
C PRO A 344 59.48 12.61 -21.63
N THR A 345 58.53 13.54 -21.87
CA THR A 345 57.26 13.41 -22.64
C THR A 345 57.40 13.46 -24.19
N PRO A 346 56.38 13.02 -24.98
CA PRO A 346 55.32 13.91 -25.55
C PRO A 346 53.88 13.31 -25.40
N GLU A 347 52.80 14.06 -25.14
CA GLU A 347 52.12 15.15 -25.88
C GLU A 347 50.98 14.65 -26.82
N LEU A 348 49.80 15.27 -26.73
CA LEU A 348 48.59 14.98 -27.52
C LEU A 348 48.08 16.29 -28.16
N SER A 349 47.54 16.21 -29.38
CA SER A 349 46.95 17.35 -30.11
C SER A 349 45.44 17.15 -30.41
N PRO A 350 44.66 18.24 -30.61
CA PRO A 350 43.19 18.20 -30.50
C PRO A 350 42.42 18.45 -31.81
N GLN A 351 41.11 18.20 -31.80
CA GLN A 351 40.12 18.65 -32.80
C GLN A 351 38.69 18.56 -32.22
N PRO A 352 37.69 19.31 -32.74
CA PRO A 352 37.75 20.73 -33.13
C PRO A 352 36.65 21.58 -32.47
N THR A 353 36.83 22.90 -32.44
CA THR A 353 35.89 23.90 -31.92
C THR A 353 34.70 24.14 -32.87
N ALA A 354 33.53 24.48 -32.33
CA ALA A 354 32.38 25.01 -33.08
C ALA A 354 32.25 26.54 -32.90
N THR A 355 31.77 27.25 -33.93
CA THR A 355 31.89 28.71 -34.03
C THR A 355 30.76 29.47 -33.32
N GLU A 356 31.14 30.46 -32.49
CA GLU A 356 30.19 31.39 -31.87
C GLU A 356 29.71 32.47 -32.85
N THR A 357 28.47 32.94 -32.66
CA THR A 357 27.87 34.10 -33.34
C THR A 357 27.72 35.21 -32.31
N PRO A 358 28.07 36.48 -32.62
CA PRO A 358 28.38 37.47 -31.58
C PRO A 358 27.19 37.84 -30.69
N SER A 359 27.42 37.81 -29.38
CA SER A 359 26.50 38.30 -28.36
C SER A 359 26.30 39.82 -28.45
N PRO A 360 25.10 40.35 -28.16
CA PRO A 360 24.88 41.79 -28.05
C PRO A 360 25.63 42.39 -26.85
N GLU A 361 26.05 43.64 -26.97
CA GLU A 361 26.79 44.35 -25.92
C GLU A 361 25.94 44.54 -24.66
N THR A 362 26.43 44.04 -23.52
CA THR A 362 25.81 44.27 -22.21
C THR A 362 25.95 45.74 -21.83
N PRO A 363 24.86 46.45 -21.45
CA PRO A 363 24.96 47.82 -20.96
C PRO A 363 25.88 47.90 -19.74
N ALA A 364 26.78 48.89 -19.71
CA ALA A 364 27.69 49.08 -18.59
C ALA A 364 26.91 49.26 -17.28
N ALA A 365 27.19 48.41 -16.28
CA ALA A 365 26.51 48.46 -15.00
C ALA A 365 26.72 49.81 -14.31
N SER A 366 25.65 50.40 -13.80
CA SER A 366 25.71 51.60 -12.96
C SER A 366 26.69 51.36 -11.80
N PRO A 367 27.60 52.31 -11.48
CA PRO A 367 28.65 52.10 -10.47
C PRO A 367 28.13 51.89 -9.03
N ASN A 368 26.82 52.04 -8.82
CA ASN A 368 26.12 51.76 -7.56
C ASN A 368 25.28 50.47 -7.63
N SER A 369 25.66 49.48 -8.44
CA SER A 369 24.97 48.18 -8.53
C SER A 369 25.82 47.05 -7.93
N PHE A 370 25.17 45.96 -7.54
CA PHE A 370 25.79 44.73 -7.03
C PHE A 370 25.10 43.51 -7.65
N PHE A 371 25.82 42.41 -7.83
CA PHE A 371 25.27 41.15 -8.33
C PHE A 371 24.31 40.54 -7.30
N PHE A 372 23.14 40.06 -7.73
CA PHE A 372 22.12 39.48 -6.87
C PHE A 372 21.22 38.50 -7.65
N ALA A 373 21.66 37.25 -7.80
CA ALA A 373 20.93 36.23 -8.53
C ALA A 373 20.95 34.87 -7.82
N GLY A 374 19.97 34.02 -8.15
CA GLY A 374 19.96 32.59 -7.88
C GLY A 374 20.17 31.83 -9.18
N ASP A 375 19.97 30.51 -9.19
CA ASP A 375 20.05 29.68 -10.41
C ASP A 375 18.79 29.93 -11.26
N THR A 376 18.85 30.86 -12.21
CA THR A 376 17.70 31.28 -13.04
C THR A 376 17.67 30.55 -14.38
N ASN A 377 18.83 30.13 -14.88
CA ASN A 377 18.96 29.33 -16.10
C ASN A 377 18.70 27.82 -15.87
N ARG A 378 18.73 27.36 -14.60
CA ARG A 378 18.51 25.98 -14.13
C ARG A 378 19.62 25.01 -14.49
N ASP A 379 20.87 25.47 -14.56
CA ASP A 379 22.07 24.67 -14.84
C ASP A 379 22.79 24.12 -13.58
N GLY A 380 22.30 24.46 -12.38
CA GLY A 380 22.85 24.01 -11.10
C GLY A 380 23.99 24.89 -10.55
N LYS A 381 24.23 26.06 -11.15
CA LYS A 381 25.24 27.05 -10.74
C LYS A 381 24.57 28.41 -10.51
N ILE A 382 25.35 29.38 -10.03
CA ILE A 382 24.92 30.77 -9.86
C ILE A 382 26.08 31.66 -10.32
N ASN A 383 25.87 32.41 -11.39
CA ASN A 383 26.92 33.14 -12.11
C ASN A 383 26.36 34.35 -12.86
N GLU A 384 27.21 35.07 -13.59
CA GLU A 384 26.87 36.32 -14.27
C GLU A 384 25.78 36.16 -15.34
N LEU A 385 25.59 34.96 -15.90
CA LEU A 385 24.48 34.65 -16.82
C LEU A 385 23.10 34.73 -16.13
N ASP A 386 23.02 34.48 -14.83
CA ASP A 386 21.75 34.41 -14.10
C ASP A 386 21.12 35.78 -13.81
N GLU A 387 21.84 36.89 -14.00
CA GLU A 387 21.29 38.25 -13.93
C GLU A 387 20.27 38.51 -15.04
N ALA A 388 20.41 37.86 -16.20
CA ALA A 388 19.59 38.10 -17.37
C ALA A 388 18.15 37.57 -17.18
N GLY A 389 17.22 38.48 -16.87
CA GLY A 389 15.79 38.16 -16.78
C GLY A 389 15.34 37.56 -15.43
N LYS A 390 16.18 37.62 -14.39
CA LYS A 390 15.89 37.13 -13.02
C LYS A 390 14.62 37.67 -12.35
N GLU A 391 14.07 38.78 -12.86
CA GLU A 391 12.80 39.35 -12.39
C GLU A 391 11.57 38.65 -13.00
N GLN A 392 11.76 37.71 -13.94
CA GLN A 392 10.73 36.88 -14.55
C GLN A 392 10.82 35.43 -14.11
N TRP A 393 9.74 34.88 -13.56
CA TRP A 393 9.63 33.46 -13.25
C TRP A 393 8.49 32.78 -14.01
N SER A 394 8.70 31.54 -14.44
CA SER A 394 7.66 30.64 -14.93
C SER A 394 7.99 29.18 -14.55
N LEU A 395 7.10 28.24 -14.87
CA LEU A 395 7.46 26.82 -14.74
C LEU A 395 8.61 26.39 -15.66
N SER A 396 8.97 27.13 -16.71
CA SER A 396 10.11 26.83 -17.59
C SER A 396 11.41 27.57 -17.21
N LYS A 397 11.36 28.80 -16.67
CA LYS A 397 12.54 29.66 -16.39
C LYS A 397 12.50 30.35 -15.01
N GLY A 398 13.65 30.77 -14.49
CA GLY A 398 13.77 31.49 -13.22
C GLY A 398 13.94 30.57 -12.00
N ALA A 399 14.47 31.09 -10.89
CA ALA A 399 14.97 30.25 -9.80
C ALA A 399 13.88 29.55 -8.97
N LEU A 400 14.20 28.35 -8.48
CA LEU A 400 13.25 27.46 -7.78
C LEU A 400 13.57 27.33 -6.27
N ILE A 401 12.52 27.33 -5.43
CA ILE A 401 12.62 27.18 -3.96
C ILE A 401 12.14 25.79 -3.51
N LEU A 402 12.91 25.11 -2.66
CA LEU A 402 12.51 23.83 -2.05
C LEU A 402 11.50 23.99 -0.91
N PHE A 403 10.58 23.04 -0.78
CA PHE A 403 9.71 22.87 0.39
C PHE A 403 10.31 21.87 1.42
N ASP A 404 10.49 22.27 2.69
CA ASP A 404 11.06 21.44 3.78
C ASP A 404 10.17 21.35 5.04
N ASP A 405 8.94 20.80 4.94
CA ASP A 405 8.25 20.27 6.13
C ASP A 405 8.70 18.83 6.44
N ARG A 406 9.59 18.70 7.43
CA ARG A 406 10.14 17.42 7.86
C ARG A 406 10.08 17.17 9.36
N ASN A 407 8.86 17.10 9.88
CA ASN A 407 8.58 16.25 11.05
C ASN A 407 8.95 14.78 10.72
N GLN A 408 9.93 14.19 11.44
CA GLN A 408 10.47 12.84 11.15
C GLN A 408 10.40 11.84 12.33
N GLY A 409 9.20 11.35 12.65
CA GLY A 409 9.00 10.15 13.49
C GLY A 409 9.33 10.31 14.98
N ASP A 410 9.83 9.25 15.61
CA ASP A 410 9.98 9.09 17.08
C ASP A 410 10.85 10.12 17.81
N ARG A 411 11.55 10.98 17.08
CA ARG A 411 12.13 12.21 17.62
C ARG A 411 11.79 13.35 16.66
N PRO A 412 11.13 14.44 17.10
CA PRO A 412 10.81 15.55 16.23
C PRO A 412 12.09 16.23 15.78
N LYS A 413 12.56 15.89 14.57
CA LYS A 413 13.55 16.72 13.87
C LYS A 413 12.87 18.06 13.60
N ILE A 414 13.40 19.08 14.25
CA ILE A 414 13.09 20.49 14.00
C ILE A 414 13.33 20.74 12.49
N PRO A 415 12.30 21.12 11.69
CA PRO A 415 12.47 21.54 10.31
C PRO A 415 13.46 22.69 10.19
N THR A 416 14.03 22.92 9.01
CA THR A 416 15.11 23.90 8.84
C THR A 416 14.65 25.30 9.27
N TRP A 417 13.41 25.69 8.94
CA TRP A 417 12.77 26.95 9.33
C TRP A 417 12.56 27.17 10.82
N LYS A 418 12.53 26.11 11.64
CA LYS A 418 12.39 26.24 13.11
C LYS A 418 13.74 26.38 13.82
N ALA A 419 14.87 26.41 13.10
CA ALA A 419 16.20 26.52 13.67
C ALA A 419 16.81 27.91 13.44
N ALA A 420 17.02 28.68 14.51
CA ALA A 420 17.68 30.00 14.43
C ALA A 420 19.13 29.94 13.87
N LYS A 421 19.77 28.77 13.95
CA LYS A 421 21.07 28.48 13.34
C LYS A 421 21.12 27.06 12.78
N ILE A 422 21.73 26.88 11.61
CA ILE A 422 21.81 25.60 10.89
C ILE A 422 23.27 25.18 10.74
N THR A 423 23.65 24.03 11.32
CA THR A 423 25.04 23.53 11.31
C THR A 423 25.18 22.08 10.83
N THR A 424 24.09 21.30 10.78
CA THR A 424 24.12 19.91 10.29
C THR A 424 24.31 19.89 8.77
N PRO A 425 25.40 19.33 8.19
CA PRO A 425 25.77 19.52 6.78
C PRO A 425 24.69 19.21 5.73
N ARG A 426 23.76 18.32 6.05
CA ARG A 426 22.66 17.91 5.16
C ARG A 426 21.52 18.93 5.03
N ARG A 427 21.31 19.84 6.01
CA ARG A 427 20.27 20.88 5.92
C ARG A 427 20.64 22.02 4.95
N PRO A 428 21.89 22.55 4.95
CA PRO A 428 22.37 23.46 3.91
C PRO A 428 22.17 22.96 2.48
N ALA A 429 22.37 21.66 2.24
CA ALA A 429 22.15 21.01 0.94
C ALA A 429 20.66 20.79 0.55
N MET A 430 19.78 21.61 1.14
CA MET A 430 18.34 21.70 0.91
C MET A 430 17.81 23.14 0.92
N LEU A 431 18.70 24.13 1.03
CA LEU A 431 18.35 25.54 0.82
C LEU A 431 18.63 25.92 -0.63
N SER A 432 17.63 26.45 -1.33
CA SER A 432 17.82 27.07 -2.64
C SER A 432 18.65 28.35 -2.47
N GLN A 433 19.66 28.58 -3.31
CA GLN A 433 20.62 29.66 -3.07
C GLN A 433 20.33 30.91 -3.91
N VAL A 434 20.66 32.07 -3.31
CA VAL A 434 20.83 33.36 -3.99
C VAL A 434 22.17 33.92 -3.54
N HIS A 435 23.01 34.32 -4.47
CA HIS A 435 24.34 34.88 -4.22
C HIS A 435 24.29 36.40 -4.43
N LEU A 436 24.89 37.14 -3.50
CA LEU A 436 25.03 38.58 -3.52
C LEU A 436 26.53 38.92 -3.50
N LYS A 437 27.05 39.51 -4.58
CA LYS A 437 28.47 39.94 -4.68
C LYS A 437 28.53 41.47 -4.79
N LEU A 438 29.26 42.10 -3.87
CA LEU A 438 29.46 43.54 -3.83
C LEU A 438 30.66 43.98 -4.69
N SER A 439 30.55 45.15 -5.32
CA SER A 439 31.70 45.87 -5.87
C SER A 439 32.49 46.61 -4.78
N GLU A 440 33.71 47.06 -5.10
CA GLU A 440 34.62 47.76 -4.16
C GLU A 440 34.05 49.05 -3.53
N ASN A 441 32.99 49.63 -4.13
CA ASN A 441 32.28 50.80 -3.62
C ASN A 441 31.50 50.55 -2.32
N PHE A 442 31.22 49.29 -1.96
CA PHE A 442 30.54 48.93 -0.72
C PHE A 442 31.55 48.50 0.35
N ASN A 443 31.39 49.02 1.57
CA ASN A 443 32.33 48.78 2.67
C ASN A 443 31.59 48.33 3.94
N LYS A 444 32.34 47.97 4.99
CA LYS A 444 31.81 47.44 6.26
C LYS A 444 30.71 48.29 6.94
N ASP A 445 30.68 49.59 6.65
CA ASP A 445 29.74 50.56 7.24
C ASP A 445 28.45 50.68 6.37
N SER A 446 28.49 50.18 5.13
CA SER A 446 27.33 49.97 4.26
C SER A 446 26.44 48.83 4.80
N GLN A 447 25.20 49.15 5.16
CA GLN A 447 24.23 48.20 5.68
C GLN A 447 23.43 47.54 4.55
N LEU A 448 23.36 46.21 4.55
CA LEU A 448 22.60 45.44 3.57
C LEU A 448 21.35 44.85 4.20
N PHE A 449 20.19 45.13 3.62
CA PHE A 449 18.89 44.64 4.08
C PHE A 449 18.28 43.70 3.04
N ILE A 450 17.52 42.71 3.53
CA ILE A 450 16.72 41.81 2.70
C ILE A 450 15.25 42.03 3.04
N MET A 451 14.43 42.10 1.99
CA MET A 451 12.98 42.19 2.09
C MET A 451 12.35 41.22 1.10
N THR A 452 11.16 40.73 1.42
CA THR A 452 10.28 40.02 0.48
C THR A 452 8.91 40.69 0.50
N ASP A 453 8.12 40.46 -0.55
CA ASP A 453 6.72 40.88 -0.59
C ASP A 453 5.91 40.39 0.64
N PRO A 454 4.89 41.16 1.11
CA PRO A 454 4.15 40.81 2.32
C PRO A 454 3.45 39.45 2.28
N ASP A 455 3.05 39.00 1.09
CA ASP A 455 2.28 37.77 0.89
C ASP A 455 3.18 36.52 0.95
N ALA A 456 4.38 36.56 0.38
CA ALA A 456 5.36 35.48 0.53
C ALA A 456 6.00 35.40 1.93
N ARG A 457 6.14 36.54 2.62
CA ARG A 457 6.77 36.64 3.96
C ARG A 457 6.33 35.57 4.99
N PRO A 458 5.03 35.24 5.17
CA PRO A 458 4.61 34.15 6.06
C PRO A 458 4.97 32.75 5.55
N HIS A 459 5.21 32.54 4.25
CA HIS A 459 5.38 31.22 3.62
C HIS A 459 6.85 30.83 3.35
N ILE A 460 7.83 31.71 3.52
CA ILE A 460 9.26 31.40 3.32
C ILE A 460 10.13 31.70 4.55
N ASN A 461 11.40 31.29 4.48
CA ASN A 461 12.47 31.79 5.35
C ASN A 461 13.74 31.96 4.51
N VAL A 462 14.61 32.87 4.95
CA VAL A 462 15.91 33.14 4.33
C VAL A 462 16.98 33.04 5.41
N PHE A 463 18.12 32.46 5.07
CA PHE A 463 19.28 32.31 5.93
C PHE A 463 20.53 32.85 5.25
N GLN A 464 21.43 33.44 6.02
CA GLN A 464 22.75 33.85 5.56
C GLN A 464 23.80 32.81 5.97
N LYS A 465 24.65 32.42 5.02
CA LYS A 465 25.84 31.61 5.29
C LYS A 465 26.91 32.47 5.98
N VAL A 466 27.38 32.02 7.13
CA VAL A 466 28.44 32.67 7.93
C VAL A 466 29.47 31.61 8.39
N GLY A 467 30.63 32.04 8.90
CA GLY A 467 31.72 31.12 9.27
C GLY A 467 31.36 30.02 10.28
N GLY A 468 30.26 30.19 11.04
CA GLY A 468 29.76 29.21 12.02
C GLY A 468 28.52 28.42 11.60
N GLY A 469 28.17 28.37 10.31
CA GLY A 469 26.95 27.74 9.78
C GLY A 469 26.02 28.75 9.09
N TRP A 470 24.72 28.50 9.07
CA TRP A 470 23.74 29.47 8.55
C TRP A 470 22.94 30.09 9.69
N GLN A 471 22.57 31.37 9.55
CA GLN A 471 21.78 32.13 10.53
C GLN A 471 20.52 32.68 9.87
N ALA A 472 19.40 32.77 10.60
CA ALA A 472 18.16 33.34 10.06
C ALA A 472 18.30 34.84 9.73
N VAL A 473 17.69 35.28 8.62
CA VAL A 473 17.68 36.66 8.14
C VAL A 473 16.35 37.34 8.49
N ASP A 474 16.39 38.63 8.83
CA ASP A 474 15.19 39.45 8.91
C ASP A 474 14.74 39.85 7.50
N ILE A 475 13.71 39.17 6.99
CA ILE A 475 13.15 39.41 5.64
C ILE A 475 12.13 40.56 5.62
N SER A 476 12.21 41.49 6.57
CA SER A 476 11.33 42.66 6.66
C SER A 476 12.06 44.00 6.51
N GLY A 477 13.35 43.96 6.18
CA GLY A 477 14.20 45.15 6.12
C GLY A 477 14.47 45.80 7.48
N ALA A 478 14.10 45.18 8.60
CA ALA A 478 14.22 45.78 9.94
C ALA A 478 15.60 45.55 10.59
N LYS A 479 16.42 44.64 10.06
CA LYS A 479 17.79 44.36 10.52
C LYS A 479 18.70 44.08 9.33
N PRO A 480 19.96 44.56 9.36
CA PRO A 480 20.90 44.27 8.30
C PRO A 480 21.45 42.85 8.39
N LEU A 481 21.96 42.35 7.27
CA LEU A 481 22.82 41.18 7.17
C LEU A 481 24.16 41.40 7.89
N VAL A 482 24.88 40.32 8.19
CA VAL A 482 26.31 40.41 8.53
C VAL A 482 27.08 40.79 7.27
N PHE A 483 27.88 41.86 7.32
CA PHE A 483 28.61 42.33 6.15
C PHE A 483 29.64 41.31 5.64
N SER A 484 29.70 41.15 4.32
CA SER A 484 30.74 40.43 3.57
C SER A 484 30.68 40.91 2.11
N SER A 485 31.82 40.90 1.39
CA SER A 485 31.84 41.19 -0.05
C SER A 485 31.14 40.12 -0.87
N GLU A 486 31.18 38.87 -0.41
CA GLU A 486 30.42 37.74 -0.94
C GLU A 486 29.45 37.23 0.14
N ILE A 487 28.15 37.26 -0.18
CA ILE A 487 27.07 36.80 0.69
C ILE A 487 26.31 35.68 -0.03
N VAL A 488 26.19 34.53 0.61
CA VAL A 488 25.31 33.45 0.15
C VAL A 488 24.07 33.42 1.04
N LEU A 489 22.91 33.64 0.42
CA LEU A 489 21.60 33.44 1.01
C LEU A 489 21.08 32.05 0.64
N GLY A 490 20.29 31.47 1.52
CA GLY A 490 19.66 30.17 1.36
C GLY A 490 18.20 30.24 1.76
N LEU A 491 17.31 29.76 0.91
CA LEU A 491 15.85 29.88 1.03
C LEU A 491 15.19 28.52 1.19
N GLU A 492 14.13 28.48 1.99
CA GLU A 492 13.19 27.36 2.06
C GLU A 492 11.74 27.87 2.06
N ALA A 493 10.85 27.11 1.44
CA ALA A 493 9.41 27.29 1.51
C ALA A 493 8.81 26.42 2.63
N LYS A 494 7.93 27.05 3.42
CA LYS A 494 7.15 26.45 4.50
C LYS A 494 5.84 25.85 3.99
N GLN A 495 5.47 26.15 2.75
CA GLN A 495 4.25 25.77 2.07
C GLN A 495 4.51 25.66 0.56
N PHE A 496 3.72 24.85 -0.15
CA PHE A 496 3.60 24.96 -1.60
C PHE A 496 2.68 26.12 -1.99
N ALA A 497 2.61 26.43 -3.29
CA ALA A 497 1.52 27.22 -3.86
C ALA A 497 0.16 26.58 -3.53
N ASP A 498 -0.86 27.41 -3.25
CA ASP A 498 -2.24 26.99 -3.03
C ASP A 498 -3.22 28.05 -3.59
N ARG A 499 -4.49 28.05 -3.17
CA ARG A 499 -5.47 29.07 -3.58
C ARG A 499 -5.24 30.46 -2.98
N ASN A 500 -4.44 30.56 -1.92
CA ASN A 500 -4.23 31.78 -1.13
C ASN A 500 -2.91 32.47 -1.52
N TRP A 501 -1.86 31.68 -1.82
CA TRP A 501 -0.55 32.16 -2.22
C TRP A 501 -0.06 31.47 -3.49
N SER A 502 0.45 32.27 -4.43
CA SER A 502 0.87 31.85 -5.78
C SER A 502 2.13 30.98 -5.81
N GLY A 503 2.83 30.85 -4.68
CA GLY A 503 4.17 30.25 -4.60
C GLY A 503 5.29 31.16 -5.12
N LEU A 504 5.00 32.40 -5.54
CA LEU A 504 6.01 33.36 -5.98
C LEU A 504 6.61 34.14 -4.81
N VAL A 505 7.87 34.53 -4.97
CA VAL A 505 8.68 35.30 -4.02
C VAL A 505 9.40 36.40 -4.80
N ASN A 506 9.19 37.66 -4.44
CA ASN A 506 10.01 38.78 -4.92
C ASN A 506 10.99 39.16 -3.82
N LEU A 507 12.23 38.64 -3.91
CA LEU A 507 13.28 38.95 -2.95
C LEU A 507 14.02 40.22 -3.40
N THR A 508 14.09 41.22 -2.54
CA THR A 508 14.80 42.48 -2.78
C THR A 508 15.94 42.63 -1.79
N ALA A 509 17.13 42.97 -2.30
CA ALA A 509 18.27 43.42 -1.51
C ALA A 509 18.42 44.94 -1.64
N THR A 510 18.69 45.62 -0.53
CA THR A 510 18.88 47.08 -0.47
C THR A 510 20.15 47.40 0.29
N ALA A 511 21.03 48.21 -0.31
CA ALA A 511 22.22 48.75 0.36
C ALA A 511 21.96 50.19 0.80
N VAL A 512 22.27 50.47 2.06
CA VAL A 512 22.10 51.76 2.72
C VAL A 512 23.46 52.19 3.28
N ASP A 513 23.88 53.42 2.98
CA ASP A 513 25.03 54.06 3.62
C ASP A 513 24.62 55.41 4.21
N ASN A 514 25.12 55.73 5.40
CA ASN A 514 24.77 56.94 6.16
C ASN A 514 23.24 57.24 6.28
N GLY A 515 22.40 56.19 6.21
CA GLY A 515 20.94 56.30 6.25
C GLY A 515 20.26 56.55 4.89
N GLN A 516 21.03 56.72 3.81
CA GLN A 516 20.53 56.86 2.44
C GLN A 516 20.65 55.52 1.68
N GLN A 517 19.59 55.13 0.97
CA GLN A 517 19.67 54.00 0.03
C GLN A 517 20.63 54.37 -1.13
N ILE A 518 21.70 53.61 -1.28
CA ILE A 518 22.71 53.79 -2.33
C ILE A 518 22.53 52.81 -3.50
N ALA A 519 21.96 51.63 -3.24
CA ALA A 519 21.72 50.59 -4.24
C ALA A 519 20.50 49.72 -3.88
N THR A 520 19.86 49.12 -4.89
CA THR A 520 18.85 48.07 -4.72
C THR A 520 18.88 47.12 -5.91
N ASN A 521 18.61 45.84 -5.68
CA ASN A 521 18.52 44.82 -6.72
C ASN A 521 17.54 43.71 -6.28
N SER A 522 16.85 43.07 -7.23
CA SER A 522 15.78 42.09 -6.95
C SER A 522 15.92 40.80 -7.75
N ILE A 523 15.28 39.73 -7.27
CA ILE A 523 15.07 38.47 -7.99
C ILE A 523 13.66 37.93 -7.72
N GLN A 524 13.02 37.41 -8.76
CA GLN A 524 11.80 36.63 -8.64
C GLN A 524 12.13 35.14 -8.61
N MET A 525 11.56 34.44 -7.64
CA MET A 525 11.69 32.99 -7.45
C MET A 525 10.30 32.37 -7.27
N GLY A 526 10.19 31.06 -7.47
CA GLY A 526 8.95 30.32 -7.24
C GLY A 526 9.18 28.98 -6.55
N VAL A 527 8.27 28.57 -5.68
CA VAL A 527 8.31 27.25 -5.05
C VAL A 527 8.18 26.17 -6.11
N ALA A 528 9.09 25.19 -6.09
CA ALA A 528 9.05 24.08 -7.02
C ALA A 528 7.77 23.24 -6.81
N PRO A 529 7.02 22.90 -7.86
CA PRO A 529 5.70 22.28 -7.74
C PRO A 529 5.81 20.84 -7.22
N TRP A 530 4.77 20.40 -6.52
CA TRP A 530 4.56 18.98 -6.22
C TRP A 530 4.06 18.23 -7.45
N ILE A 531 4.69 17.10 -7.77
CA ILE A 531 4.38 16.26 -8.94
C ILE A 531 4.06 14.84 -8.48
N MET A 532 2.98 14.25 -8.99
CA MET A 532 2.65 12.84 -8.81
C MET A 532 3.25 11.99 -9.94
N PRO A 533 4.10 10.98 -9.67
CA PRO A 533 4.57 10.04 -10.66
C PRO A 533 3.41 9.29 -11.31
N ALA A 534 3.51 9.03 -12.61
CA ALA A 534 2.51 8.26 -13.34
C ALA A 534 2.73 6.73 -13.16
N ASN A 535 1.75 5.94 -13.55
CA ASN A 535 1.80 4.48 -13.38
C ASN A 535 2.90 3.76 -14.20
N ASN A 536 3.50 4.45 -15.18
CA ASN A 536 4.69 3.99 -15.91
C ASN A 536 6.02 4.37 -15.25
N SER A 537 6.06 5.32 -14.30
CA SER A 537 7.30 5.74 -13.63
C SER A 537 7.83 4.60 -12.73
N PRO A 538 9.15 4.27 -12.73
CA PRO A 538 9.67 3.05 -12.11
C PRO A 538 9.43 2.94 -10.59
N VAL A 539 9.00 1.76 -10.14
CA VAL A 539 8.74 1.44 -8.72
C VAL A 539 10.05 1.05 -8.02
N THR A 540 10.27 1.58 -6.81
CA THR A 540 11.44 1.25 -5.95
C THR A 540 11.05 0.47 -4.71
N GLU A 541 9.86 0.73 -4.14
CA GLU A 541 9.29 0.04 -2.98
C GLU A 541 7.78 -0.07 -3.15
N ILE A 542 7.21 -1.25 -2.87
CA ILE A 542 5.76 -1.43 -2.69
C ILE A 542 5.47 -1.77 -1.23
N LYS A 543 4.43 -1.16 -0.67
CA LYS A 543 4.06 -1.28 0.74
C LYS A 543 2.81 -2.13 0.88
N VAL A 544 2.79 -3.03 1.87
CA VAL A 544 1.65 -3.90 2.23
C VAL A 544 1.57 -4.04 3.75
N SER A 545 0.37 -4.11 4.33
CA SER A 545 0.21 -4.33 5.78
C SER A 545 0.14 -5.82 6.11
N ASP A 546 0.71 -6.20 7.25
CA ASP A 546 0.57 -7.53 7.83
C ASP A 546 -0.82 -7.68 8.48
N ARG A 547 -1.60 -8.65 8.01
CA ARG A 547 -2.90 -9.05 8.59
C ARG A 547 -2.86 -10.49 9.12
N GLY A 548 -1.66 -10.97 9.46
CA GLY A 548 -1.43 -12.33 9.97
C GLY A 548 -1.80 -13.40 8.93
N ALA A 549 -2.47 -14.45 9.38
CA ALA A 549 -2.89 -15.55 8.50
C ALA A 549 -3.72 -15.05 7.29
N ALA A 550 -4.58 -14.05 7.49
CA ALA A 550 -5.62 -13.64 6.54
C ALA A 550 -5.08 -13.10 5.20
N ASN A 551 -3.87 -12.52 5.16
CA ASN A 551 -3.21 -12.09 3.91
C ASN A 551 -1.79 -12.65 3.73
N SER A 552 -1.44 -13.70 4.48
CA SER A 552 -0.11 -14.33 4.43
C SER A 552 0.26 -14.83 3.01
N GLU A 553 -0.69 -15.46 2.32
CA GLU A 553 -0.54 -15.92 0.93
C GLU A 553 -0.40 -14.75 -0.06
N PHE A 554 -1.21 -13.70 0.08
CA PHE A 554 -1.10 -12.47 -0.70
C PHE A 554 0.31 -11.86 -0.59
N ILE A 555 0.85 -11.76 0.63
CA ILE A 555 2.20 -11.22 0.87
C ILE A 555 3.29 -12.11 0.25
N ALA A 556 3.13 -13.43 0.26
CA ALA A 556 4.08 -14.37 -0.35
C ALA A 556 4.08 -14.23 -1.90
N GLN A 557 2.90 -14.23 -2.52
CA GLN A 557 2.75 -14.06 -3.97
C GLN A 557 3.19 -12.67 -4.43
N LEU A 558 2.92 -11.62 -3.63
CA LEU A 558 3.38 -10.26 -3.89
C LEU A 558 4.91 -10.18 -3.95
N LYS A 559 5.63 -10.84 -3.02
CA LYS A 559 7.10 -10.94 -3.08
C LYS A 559 7.58 -11.65 -4.33
N GLN A 560 7.00 -12.80 -4.64
CA GLN A 560 7.35 -13.59 -5.83
C GLN A 560 7.16 -12.79 -7.13
N ALA A 561 6.14 -11.94 -7.20
CA ALA A 561 5.85 -11.10 -8.37
C ALA A 561 6.68 -9.79 -8.44
N VAL A 562 7.19 -9.29 -7.31
CA VAL A 562 7.81 -7.95 -7.22
C VAL A 562 9.33 -8.00 -7.07
N GLU A 563 9.86 -8.85 -6.19
CA GLU A 563 11.30 -8.88 -5.88
C GLU A 563 12.18 -9.17 -7.12
N PRO A 564 11.77 -10.03 -8.10
CA PRO A 564 12.51 -10.19 -9.37
C PRO A 564 12.58 -8.92 -10.24
N THR A 565 11.76 -7.92 -9.99
CA THR A 565 11.73 -6.65 -10.74
C THR A 565 12.68 -5.57 -10.18
N GLY A 566 13.46 -5.91 -9.15
CA GLY A 566 14.36 -5.00 -8.43
C GLY A 566 13.67 -4.05 -7.43
N ALA A 567 12.34 -3.99 -7.42
CA ALA A 567 11.58 -3.28 -6.39
C ALA A 567 11.50 -4.09 -5.08
N GLN A 568 11.46 -3.40 -3.95
CA GLN A 568 11.41 -4.03 -2.61
C GLN A 568 9.98 -4.13 -2.09
N VAL A 569 9.57 -5.29 -1.56
CA VAL A 569 8.31 -5.43 -0.80
C VAL A 569 8.54 -5.05 0.66
N LYS A 570 7.85 -4.01 1.12
CA LYS A 570 7.88 -3.53 2.50
C LYS A 570 6.58 -3.92 3.21
N ILE A 571 6.70 -4.90 4.10
CA ILE A 571 5.63 -5.24 5.06
C ILE A 571 5.60 -4.17 6.18
N ILE A 572 4.39 -3.77 6.58
CA ILE A 572 4.10 -2.85 7.68
C ILE A 572 3.37 -3.62 8.78
N GLN A 573 3.71 -3.37 10.04
CA GLN A 573 2.96 -3.90 11.18
C GLN A 573 1.87 -2.89 11.59
N GLY A 574 0.61 -3.32 11.69
CA GLY A 574 -0.53 -2.50 12.11
C GLY A 574 -1.83 -2.77 11.33
N ASP A 575 -2.94 -2.21 11.79
CA ASP A 575 -4.29 -2.63 11.36
C ASP A 575 -4.84 -2.03 10.05
N ARG A 576 -4.02 -1.30 9.30
CA ARG A 576 -4.46 -0.61 8.07
C ARG A 576 -4.60 -1.56 6.90
N ALA A 577 -5.82 -1.84 6.45
CA ALA A 577 -6.04 -2.56 5.19
C ALA A 577 -5.70 -1.69 3.95
N TRP A 578 -6.06 -0.41 3.97
CA TRP A 578 -6.13 0.44 2.78
C TRP A 578 -4.95 1.41 2.66
N LEU A 579 -3.80 0.89 2.21
CA LEU A 579 -2.57 1.68 2.13
C LEU A 579 -2.55 2.70 1.00
N GLN A 580 -3.32 2.49 -0.06
CA GLN A 580 -3.48 3.47 -1.14
C GLN A 580 -4.14 4.76 -0.62
N ASP A 581 -5.00 4.65 0.40
CA ASP A 581 -5.86 5.75 0.83
C ASP A 581 -5.20 6.77 1.77
N ILE A 582 -4.19 6.36 2.52
CA ILE A 582 -3.61 7.15 3.61
C ILE A 582 -2.58 8.20 3.16
N GLN A 583 -1.93 8.02 2.01
CA GLN A 583 -0.91 8.92 1.49
C GLN A 583 -0.68 8.71 -0.01
N LYS A 584 -0.35 9.77 -0.75
CA LYS A 584 0.08 9.70 -2.14
C LYS A 584 1.53 10.17 -2.23
N ASN A 585 2.42 9.28 -2.67
CA ASN A 585 3.84 9.61 -2.79
C ASN A 585 4.04 10.44 -4.07
N GLY A 586 4.48 11.69 -3.92
CA GLY A 586 4.92 12.53 -5.02
C GLY A 586 6.39 12.90 -4.89
N TYR A 587 6.83 13.85 -5.70
CA TYR A 587 8.18 14.39 -5.69
C TYR A 587 8.21 15.87 -6.07
N VAL A 588 9.36 16.49 -5.82
CA VAL A 588 9.72 17.85 -6.24
C VAL A 588 11.08 17.78 -6.94
N GLN A 589 11.29 18.57 -8.00
CA GLN A 589 12.57 18.63 -8.72
C GLN A 589 13.26 19.97 -8.46
N LEU A 590 14.58 19.94 -8.35
CA LEU A 590 15.45 21.12 -8.42
C LEU A 590 16.65 20.85 -9.34
N PRO A 591 17.27 21.91 -9.89
CA PRO A 591 18.57 21.81 -10.55
C PRO A 591 19.63 21.23 -9.60
N ASP A 592 20.60 20.54 -10.18
CA ASP A 592 21.82 20.12 -9.49
C ASP A 592 22.98 20.18 -10.51
N GLY A 593 24.22 20.31 -10.06
CA GLY A 593 25.39 20.56 -10.93
C GLY A 593 25.72 19.43 -11.92
N SER A 594 24.93 18.35 -11.94
CA SER A 594 24.97 17.25 -12.89
C SER A 594 23.60 16.94 -13.52
N GLY A 595 22.66 17.89 -13.53
CA GLY A 595 21.32 17.77 -14.12
C GLY A 595 20.20 18.15 -13.16
N THR A 596 19.53 17.16 -12.56
CA THR A 596 18.32 17.39 -11.73
C THR A 596 18.28 16.44 -10.54
N ARG A 597 17.86 16.97 -9.39
CA ARG A 597 17.70 16.22 -8.15
C ARG A 597 16.22 16.13 -7.76
N ASN A 598 15.73 14.88 -7.66
CA ASN A 598 14.37 14.57 -7.24
C ASN A 598 14.31 14.37 -5.72
N PHE A 599 13.41 15.08 -5.04
CA PHE A 599 13.11 14.95 -3.61
C PHE A 599 11.75 14.29 -3.43
N ASN A 600 11.68 13.17 -2.70
CA ASN A 600 10.40 12.51 -2.43
C ASN A 600 9.57 13.30 -1.41
N VAL A 601 8.31 13.57 -1.72
CA VAL A 601 7.39 14.35 -0.89
C VAL A 601 6.01 13.70 -0.95
N ALA A 602 5.54 13.10 0.15
CA ALA A 602 4.22 12.48 0.20
C ALA A 602 3.15 13.43 0.75
N LEU A 603 2.01 13.53 0.06
CA LEU A 603 0.80 14.14 0.58
C LEU A 603 0.08 13.13 1.47
N LYS A 604 -0.24 13.49 2.72
CA LYS A 604 -1.03 12.69 3.66
C LYS A 604 -2.52 12.96 3.46
N SER A 605 -3.34 11.89 3.50
CA SER A 605 -4.79 11.98 3.44
C SER A 605 -5.46 12.33 4.78
N GLU A 606 -6.67 12.85 4.65
CA GLU A 606 -7.57 13.27 5.73
C GLU A 606 -8.56 12.17 6.17
N SER A 607 -8.68 11.07 5.42
CA SER A 607 -9.70 10.04 5.64
C SER A 607 -9.50 9.20 6.91
N GLU A 608 -8.27 9.03 7.40
CA GLU A 608 -8.02 8.31 8.65
C GLU A 608 -8.04 9.23 9.89
N ARG A 609 -9.14 9.16 10.65
CA ARG A 609 -9.20 9.66 12.03
C ARG A 609 -8.39 8.71 12.95
N ALA A 610 -7.27 9.23 13.46
CA ALA A 610 -6.36 8.64 14.47
C ALA A 610 -5.51 7.41 14.07
N ILE A 611 -4.28 7.66 13.58
CA ILE A 611 -2.98 7.18 14.16
C ILE A 611 -1.84 7.82 13.36
N ASP A 612 -0.96 8.60 14.01
CA ASP A 612 -0.03 9.47 13.27
C ASP A 612 1.35 8.82 13.01
N ARG A 613 1.43 7.98 11.96
CA ARG A 613 2.70 7.58 11.31
C ARG A 613 2.50 7.42 9.79
N PRO A 614 3.23 8.17 8.94
CA PRO A 614 3.34 7.90 7.50
C PRO A 614 4.12 6.60 7.25
N VAL A 615 3.85 5.92 6.14
CA VAL A 615 4.54 4.66 5.81
C VAL A 615 5.87 4.97 5.14
N ARG A 616 6.93 5.04 5.96
CA ARG A 616 8.29 5.38 5.52
C ARG A 616 9.20 4.16 5.42
N SER A 617 10.02 4.11 4.37
CA SER A 617 11.19 3.23 4.34
C SER A 617 12.28 3.75 5.27
N ARG A 618 13.17 2.87 5.78
CA ARG A 618 14.43 3.32 6.40
C ARG A 618 15.45 3.78 5.36
N LYS A 619 15.25 3.44 4.08
CA LYS A 619 16.14 3.73 2.95
C LYS A 619 15.77 5.01 2.18
N ASP A 620 14.67 5.67 2.53
CA ASP A 620 14.33 7.00 2.01
C ASP A 620 14.61 8.05 3.10
N PRO A 621 15.81 8.66 3.09
CA PRO A 621 16.20 9.60 4.12
C PRO A 621 15.67 11.01 3.84
N ASP A 622 15.18 11.30 2.63
CA ASP A 622 14.75 12.64 2.22
C ASP A 622 13.24 12.87 2.37
N LEU A 623 12.41 11.83 2.28
CA LEU A 623 10.94 11.87 2.36
C LEU A 623 10.36 12.91 3.35
N SER A 624 9.91 14.02 2.77
CA SER A 624 8.99 14.97 3.41
C SER A 624 7.58 14.40 3.40
N VAL A 625 6.77 14.77 4.40
CA VAL A 625 5.35 14.40 4.43
C VAL A 625 4.55 15.60 4.91
N PHE A 626 3.66 16.09 4.05
CA PHE A 626 2.83 17.27 4.29
C PHE A 626 1.35 16.91 4.22
N LYS A 627 0.49 17.87 4.57
CA LYS A 627 -0.96 17.74 4.66
C LYS A 627 -1.60 18.96 3.99
N ILE A 628 -2.73 18.76 3.33
CA ILE A 628 -3.54 19.81 2.73
C ILE A 628 -4.99 19.65 3.19
N GLY A 629 -5.61 20.77 3.56
CA GLY A 629 -6.99 20.85 4.02
C GLY A 629 -7.25 20.31 5.42
N SER A 630 -8.52 20.34 5.81
CA SER A 630 -9.02 19.86 7.11
C SER A 630 -9.87 18.58 6.99
N PRO A 631 -10.01 17.79 8.07
CA PRO A 631 -10.91 16.64 8.07
C PRO A 631 -12.35 17.12 7.92
N ARG A 632 -13.10 16.53 7.00
CA ARG A 632 -14.53 16.83 6.80
C ARG A 632 -15.38 15.90 7.65
N ASP A 633 -16.57 16.35 8.06
CA ASP A 633 -17.60 15.47 8.61
C ASP A 633 -18.36 14.82 7.45
N GLU A 634 -17.81 13.70 6.99
CA GLU A 634 -18.36 12.90 5.91
C GLU A 634 -19.55 12.08 6.41
N ASN A 635 -20.66 12.12 5.66
CA ASN A 635 -21.71 11.12 5.78
C ASN A 635 -21.07 9.73 5.54
N PRO A 636 -21.35 8.69 6.37
CA PRO A 636 -20.83 7.33 6.18
C PRO A 636 -20.89 6.80 4.74
N LEU A 637 -21.88 7.21 3.94
CA LEU A 637 -21.99 6.90 2.49
C LEU A 637 -20.77 7.29 1.63
N ASN A 638 -19.95 8.23 2.11
CA ASN A 638 -18.86 8.83 1.36
C ASN A 638 -17.52 8.73 2.09
N GLN A 639 -17.41 7.99 3.20
CA GLN A 639 -16.23 7.95 4.09
C GLN A 639 -14.90 7.50 3.42
N TRP A 640 -14.97 7.02 2.18
CA TRP A 640 -13.83 6.63 1.34
C TRP A 640 -13.56 7.58 0.17
N SER A 641 -14.38 8.63 -0.02
CA SER A 641 -14.26 9.57 -1.15
C SER A 641 -13.02 10.47 -1.05
N ASN A 642 -12.51 10.68 0.17
CA ASN A 642 -11.22 11.32 0.43
C ASN A 642 -10.06 10.32 0.55
N GLY A 643 -10.32 9.02 0.41
CA GLY A 643 -9.28 8.02 0.21
C GLY A 643 -8.52 8.30 -1.08
N TYR A 644 -7.20 8.25 -1.02
CA TYR A 644 -6.33 8.57 -2.15
C TYR A 644 -6.25 7.48 -3.24
N GLY A 645 -7.00 6.39 -3.16
CA GLY A 645 -7.43 5.66 -4.37
C GLY A 645 -8.20 6.57 -5.34
N ASN A 646 -8.91 7.57 -4.79
CA ASN A 646 -9.65 8.56 -5.55
C ASN A 646 -8.82 9.66 -6.24
N LEU A 647 -7.48 9.61 -6.18
CA LEU A 647 -6.58 10.60 -6.78
C LEU A 647 -5.49 9.92 -7.61
N GLN A 648 -5.50 10.09 -8.92
CA GLN A 648 -4.59 9.41 -9.86
C GLN A 648 -4.05 10.38 -10.93
N ALA A 649 -3.10 9.94 -11.75
CA ALA A 649 -2.58 10.70 -12.89
C ALA A 649 -2.45 9.83 -14.13
N THR A 650 -2.69 10.42 -15.31
CA THR A 650 -2.29 9.81 -16.58
C THR A 650 -0.76 9.78 -16.69
N PRO A 651 -0.19 8.90 -17.52
CA PRO A 651 1.11 9.13 -18.15
C PRO A 651 1.09 10.44 -18.99
N PRO A 652 2.24 10.89 -19.53
CA PRO A 652 2.28 12.01 -20.46
C PRO A 652 1.30 11.84 -21.62
N ILE A 653 0.47 12.86 -21.86
CA ILE A 653 -0.55 12.93 -22.92
C ILE A 653 -0.41 14.24 -23.70
N PRO A 654 -0.98 14.37 -24.92
CA PRO A 654 -1.00 15.64 -25.65
C PRO A 654 -1.51 16.80 -24.77
N GLY A 655 -0.75 17.90 -24.73
CA GLY A 655 -1.05 19.07 -23.88
C GLY A 655 -0.61 18.95 -22.41
N HIS A 656 -0.41 17.75 -21.86
CA HIS A 656 0.03 17.53 -20.48
C HIS A 656 1.30 16.66 -20.44
N PRO A 657 2.49 17.26 -20.61
CA PRO A 657 3.75 16.52 -20.72
C PRO A 657 4.18 15.83 -19.42
N MET A 658 3.69 16.30 -18.26
CA MET A 658 3.86 15.64 -16.96
C MET A 658 2.68 14.71 -16.60
N GLY A 659 1.77 14.45 -17.55
CA GLY A 659 0.48 13.82 -17.30
C GLY A 659 -0.56 14.77 -16.70
N ARG A 660 -1.83 14.35 -16.67
CA ARG A 660 -2.96 15.09 -16.11
C ARG A 660 -3.52 14.34 -14.91
N ILE A 661 -3.74 15.05 -13.80
CA ILE A 661 -4.37 14.47 -12.61
C ILE A 661 -5.87 14.28 -12.84
N TYR A 662 -6.42 13.18 -12.34
CA TYR A 662 -7.85 12.88 -12.37
C TYR A 662 -8.33 12.31 -11.04
N TYR A 663 -9.61 12.53 -10.74
CA TYR A 663 -10.22 12.16 -9.47
C TYR A 663 -11.71 11.83 -9.60
N GLY A 664 -12.24 11.05 -8.66
CA GLY A 664 -13.65 10.66 -8.65
C GLY A 664 -14.55 11.69 -7.96
N ASN A 665 -15.65 11.97 -8.64
CA ASN A 665 -16.66 12.95 -8.30
C ASN A 665 -17.95 12.25 -7.86
N SER A 666 -18.36 12.53 -6.62
CA SER A 666 -19.59 12.03 -5.99
C SER A 666 -20.59 13.15 -5.66
N GLY A 667 -20.55 14.25 -6.42
CA GLY A 667 -21.40 15.42 -6.23
C GLY A 667 -21.04 16.19 -4.95
N ASN A 668 -22.02 16.48 -4.09
CA ASN A 668 -21.81 17.29 -2.88
C ASN A 668 -20.80 16.70 -1.87
N ASN A 669 -20.39 15.44 -2.03
CA ASN A 669 -19.39 14.76 -1.19
C ASN A 669 -18.14 14.30 -1.98
N SER A 670 -17.90 14.92 -3.14
CA SER A 670 -16.73 14.73 -4.01
C SER A 670 -15.40 14.95 -3.27
N PHE A 671 -14.29 14.50 -3.86
CA PHE A 671 -12.93 14.59 -3.31
C PHE A 671 -12.58 15.97 -2.73
N ASN A 672 -11.69 16.01 -1.73
CA ASN A 672 -11.46 17.22 -0.93
C ASN A 672 -11.11 18.45 -1.81
N PRO A 673 -11.96 19.49 -1.85
CA PRO A 673 -11.73 20.65 -2.71
C PRO A 673 -10.44 21.39 -2.34
N GLU A 674 -10.03 21.38 -1.08
CA GLU A 674 -8.77 22.02 -0.67
C GLU A 674 -7.54 21.32 -1.29
N VAL A 675 -7.65 20.02 -1.58
CA VAL A 675 -6.62 19.26 -2.30
C VAL A 675 -6.70 19.52 -3.80
N ILE A 676 -7.89 19.65 -4.38
CA ILE A 676 -8.05 20.05 -5.80
C ILE A 676 -7.49 21.45 -6.04
N ASP A 677 -7.81 22.41 -5.17
CA ASP A 677 -7.26 23.78 -5.15
C ASP A 677 -5.72 23.75 -5.14
N PHE A 678 -5.13 22.95 -4.25
CA PHE A 678 -3.68 22.75 -4.15
C PHE A 678 -3.08 22.17 -5.44
N ILE A 679 -3.67 21.11 -6.01
CA ILE A 679 -3.17 20.52 -7.28
C ILE A 679 -3.26 21.53 -8.43
N GLN A 680 -4.36 22.28 -8.52
CA GLN A 680 -4.52 23.32 -9.54
C GLN A 680 -3.47 24.43 -9.37
N ALA A 681 -3.13 24.80 -8.13
CA ALA A 681 -2.08 25.77 -7.84
C ALA A 681 -0.66 25.31 -8.24
N GLN A 682 -0.41 23.99 -8.35
CA GLN A 682 0.87 23.47 -8.85
C GLN A 682 1.06 23.70 -10.36
N ARG A 683 -0.03 23.94 -11.11
CA ARG A 683 -0.09 24.26 -12.55
C ARG A 683 0.54 23.25 -13.54
N ILE A 684 1.16 22.18 -13.03
CA ILE A 684 2.02 21.25 -13.78
C ILE A 684 1.32 19.99 -14.30
N GLN A 685 0.29 19.51 -13.59
CA GLN A 685 -0.53 18.34 -13.96
C GLN A 685 -2.04 18.67 -13.99
N GLY A 686 -2.38 19.96 -14.12
CA GLY A 686 -3.75 20.47 -14.15
C GLY A 686 -4.23 20.89 -15.55
N PRO A 687 -5.50 21.32 -15.68
CA PRO A 687 -6.53 21.30 -14.64
C PRO A 687 -6.98 19.85 -14.33
N PRO A 688 -7.20 19.48 -13.06
CA PRO A 688 -7.66 18.14 -12.69
C PRO A 688 -8.95 17.74 -13.41
N LEU A 689 -9.05 16.48 -13.84
CA LEU A 689 -10.27 15.96 -14.47
C LEU A 689 -11.14 15.22 -13.44
N ASP A 690 -12.41 15.62 -13.33
CA ASP A 690 -13.41 14.95 -12.50
C ASP A 690 -14.06 13.76 -13.25
N ILE A 691 -14.42 12.68 -12.56
CA ILE A 691 -14.99 11.47 -13.15
C ILE A 691 -16.14 10.96 -12.29
N ASP A 692 -17.32 10.64 -12.84
CA ASP A 692 -18.46 10.20 -12.02
C ASP A 692 -18.20 8.85 -11.32
N THR A 693 -17.97 8.93 -10.01
CA THR A 693 -17.84 7.79 -9.09
C THR A 693 -18.97 7.76 -8.06
N SER A 694 -20.02 8.58 -8.22
CA SER A 694 -21.17 8.70 -7.29
C SER A 694 -21.90 7.38 -7.01
N TRP A 695 -21.83 6.45 -7.97
CA TRP A 695 -22.49 5.16 -7.98
C TRP A 695 -21.63 4.01 -7.41
N LEU A 696 -20.34 4.24 -7.15
CA LEU A 696 -19.43 3.27 -6.54
C LEU A 696 -19.58 3.25 -5.01
N LEU A 697 -19.21 2.13 -4.38
CA LEU A 697 -19.22 2.01 -2.92
C LEU A 697 -18.12 2.88 -2.29
N THR A 698 -16.90 2.76 -2.80
CA THR A 698 -15.72 3.50 -2.31
C THR A 698 -15.72 4.97 -2.75
N ARG A 699 -16.45 5.30 -3.83
CA ARG A 699 -16.35 6.56 -4.58
C ARG A 699 -14.98 6.79 -5.23
N GLN A 700 -14.11 5.76 -5.28
CA GLN A 700 -12.73 5.88 -5.75
C GLN A 700 -12.59 5.55 -7.25
N VAL A 701 -11.69 6.26 -7.93
CA VAL A 701 -11.55 6.20 -9.38
C VAL A 701 -10.69 5.04 -9.90
N ASP A 702 -9.82 4.46 -9.05
CA ASP A 702 -9.04 3.25 -9.38
C ASP A 702 -9.84 1.94 -9.30
N GLU A 703 -11.12 1.99 -8.90
CA GLU A 703 -12.07 0.91 -9.15
C GLU A 703 -12.49 0.80 -10.63
N ILE A 704 -12.32 1.87 -11.43
CA ILE A 704 -12.88 1.92 -12.78
C ILE A 704 -11.89 2.29 -13.88
N ILE A 705 -10.76 2.97 -13.58
CA ILE A 705 -9.78 3.40 -14.59
C ILE A 705 -8.35 3.19 -14.10
N ASN A 706 -7.52 2.54 -14.92
CA ASN A 706 -6.10 2.35 -14.65
C ASN A 706 -5.26 2.51 -15.92
N PHE A 707 -4.12 3.22 -15.82
CA PHE A 707 -3.15 3.36 -16.90
C PHE A 707 -2.03 2.33 -16.77
N ILE A 708 -1.90 1.46 -17.77
CA ILE A 708 -0.98 0.33 -17.75
C ILE A 708 0.14 0.57 -18.78
N PRO A 709 1.43 0.59 -18.39
CA PRO A 709 2.54 0.65 -19.33
C PRO A 709 2.63 -0.62 -20.18
N THR A 710 2.90 -0.46 -21.46
CA THR A 710 3.18 -1.58 -22.39
C THR A 710 4.67 -1.96 -22.34
N GLN A 711 5.08 -3.04 -23.03
CA GLN A 711 6.50 -3.32 -23.25
C GLN A 711 7.22 -2.27 -24.12
N THR A 712 6.48 -1.47 -24.90
CA THR A 712 7.07 -0.39 -25.70
C THR A 712 7.27 0.84 -24.82
N GLN A 713 8.52 1.30 -24.68
CA GLN A 713 8.87 2.44 -23.84
C GLN A 713 8.05 3.70 -24.21
N GLY A 714 7.47 4.36 -23.21
CA GLY A 714 6.61 5.54 -23.39
C GLY A 714 5.19 5.25 -23.91
N ARG A 715 4.87 4.01 -24.28
CA ARG A 715 3.50 3.61 -24.67
C ARG A 715 2.75 2.98 -23.50
N PHE A 716 1.49 3.33 -23.37
CA PHE A 716 0.56 2.84 -22.36
C PHE A 716 -0.81 2.54 -22.98
N ILE A 717 -1.65 1.83 -22.24
CA ILE A 717 -3.09 1.72 -22.48
C ILE A 717 -3.87 2.29 -21.29
N MET A 718 -5.09 2.74 -21.54
CA MET A 718 -6.10 2.98 -20.50
C MET A 718 -6.98 1.73 -20.39
N ALA A 719 -6.84 0.99 -19.30
CA ALA A 719 -7.80 -0.04 -18.94
C ALA A 719 -8.99 0.60 -18.22
N ILE A 720 -10.21 0.22 -18.60
CA ILE A 720 -11.46 0.73 -18.03
C ILE A 720 -12.41 -0.43 -17.73
N ALA A 721 -13.12 -0.36 -16.61
CA ALA A 721 -14.11 -1.38 -16.20
C ALA A 721 -15.28 -1.44 -17.20
N SER A 722 -15.67 -2.65 -17.61
CA SER A 722 -16.84 -2.90 -18.45
C SER A 722 -17.76 -3.96 -17.83
N PRO A 723 -18.87 -3.51 -17.20
CA PRO A 723 -19.97 -4.38 -16.75
C PRO A 723 -20.56 -5.24 -17.87
N GLU A 724 -20.65 -4.71 -19.08
CA GLU A 724 -21.22 -5.39 -20.24
C GLU A 724 -20.27 -6.47 -20.79
N ALA A 725 -18.95 -6.24 -20.79
CA ALA A 725 -17.96 -7.29 -21.06
C ALA A 725 -17.97 -8.37 -19.95
N GLY A 726 -18.28 -8.00 -18.71
CA GLY A 726 -18.53 -8.94 -17.61
C GLY A 726 -19.73 -9.85 -17.85
N VAL A 727 -20.87 -9.28 -18.27
CA VAL A 727 -22.06 -10.07 -18.66
C VAL A 727 -21.73 -11.00 -19.84
N ARG A 728 -21.11 -10.48 -20.90
CA ARG A 728 -20.70 -11.29 -22.07
C ARG A 728 -19.78 -12.46 -21.71
N LEU A 729 -18.88 -12.31 -20.73
CA LEU A 729 -18.01 -13.40 -20.28
C LEU A 729 -18.80 -14.56 -19.66
N LEU A 730 -19.90 -14.27 -18.95
CA LEU A 730 -20.80 -15.29 -18.43
C LEU A 730 -21.59 -15.96 -19.55
N GLU A 731 -22.10 -15.19 -20.50
CA GLU A 731 -22.82 -15.70 -21.68
C GLU A 731 -21.91 -16.60 -22.54
N GLU A 732 -20.64 -16.23 -22.71
CA GLU A 732 -19.62 -17.01 -23.42
C GLU A 732 -19.32 -18.35 -22.72
N LEU A 733 -19.14 -18.33 -21.39
CA LEU A 733 -18.95 -19.54 -20.59
C LEU A 733 -20.16 -20.49 -20.69
N ALA A 734 -21.38 -19.96 -20.58
CA ALA A 734 -22.60 -20.76 -20.72
C ALA A 734 -22.76 -21.32 -22.15
N GLY A 735 -22.50 -20.51 -23.18
CA GLY A 735 -22.55 -20.92 -24.58
C GLY A 735 -21.51 -21.98 -24.95
N LYS A 736 -20.37 -22.02 -24.25
CA LYS A 736 -19.35 -23.09 -24.35
C LYS A 736 -19.68 -24.35 -23.53
N GLY A 737 -20.84 -24.40 -22.88
CA GLY A 737 -21.30 -25.55 -22.07
C GLY A 737 -20.86 -25.51 -20.61
N TYR A 738 -20.11 -24.49 -20.18
CA TYR A 738 -19.59 -24.35 -18.82
C TYR A 738 -20.57 -23.63 -17.87
N GLY A 739 -21.87 -23.68 -18.16
CA GLY A 739 -22.90 -23.00 -17.38
C GLY A 739 -22.95 -23.41 -15.90
N ASP A 740 -22.62 -24.65 -15.57
CA ASP A 740 -22.62 -25.12 -14.17
C ASP A 740 -21.25 -24.99 -13.48
N ALA A 741 -20.27 -24.36 -14.14
CA ALA A 741 -18.96 -24.08 -13.52
C ALA A 741 -19.07 -22.99 -12.44
N THR A 742 -18.34 -23.19 -11.33
CA THR A 742 -18.32 -22.27 -10.19
C THR A 742 -17.46 -21.04 -10.46
N ILE A 743 -18.01 -19.86 -10.17
CA ILE A 743 -17.38 -18.54 -10.23
C ILE A 743 -17.45 -17.86 -8.85
N ASN A 744 -16.66 -16.82 -8.63
CA ASN A 744 -16.43 -16.21 -7.31
C ASN A 744 -15.94 -17.24 -6.28
N ARG A 745 -15.11 -18.20 -6.74
CA ARG A 745 -14.72 -19.39 -5.98
C ARG A 745 -14.11 -19.03 -4.62
N GLY A 746 -14.68 -19.55 -3.54
CA GLY A 746 -14.29 -19.29 -2.16
C GLY A 746 -14.71 -17.93 -1.59
N LEU A 747 -15.45 -17.10 -2.34
CA LEU A 747 -15.99 -15.83 -1.84
C LEU A 747 -17.39 -16.02 -1.23
N SER A 748 -17.83 -15.08 -0.40
CA SER A 748 -19.16 -15.05 0.21
C SER A 748 -20.32 -14.95 -0.77
N ASN A 749 -20.04 -14.72 -2.06
CA ASN A 749 -20.96 -14.73 -3.20
C ASN A 749 -20.59 -15.76 -4.28
N GLU A 750 -19.95 -16.87 -3.89
CA GLU A 750 -19.73 -18.05 -4.76
C GLU A 750 -21.04 -18.51 -5.43
N THR A 751 -20.99 -18.76 -6.74
CA THR A 751 -22.17 -19.17 -7.52
C THR A 751 -21.77 -19.89 -8.81
N THR A 752 -22.73 -20.33 -9.64
CA THR A 752 -22.45 -20.85 -10.99
C THR A 752 -22.80 -19.84 -12.07
N VAL A 753 -22.19 -19.96 -13.25
CA VAL A 753 -22.46 -19.10 -14.42
C VAL A 753 -23.98 -19.07 -14.74
N ASN A 754 -24.63 -20.23 -14.77
CA ASN A 754 -26.07 -20.40 -14.96
C ASN A 754 -26.90 -19.73 -13.85
N ALA A 755 -26.43 -19.74 -12.60
CA ALA A 755 -27.13 -19.06 -11.51
C ALA A 755 -27.00 -17.52 -11.63
N ALA A 756 -25.82 -17.02 -12.00
CA ALA A 756 -25.59 -15.60 -12.26
C ALA A 756 -26.42 -15.06 -13.45
N LEU A 757 -26.44 -15.77 -14.58
CA LEU A 757 -27.24 -15.39 -15.76
C LEU A 757 -28.76 -15.43 -15.50
N ARG A 758 -29.24 -16.37 -14.66
CA ARG A 758 -30.65 -16.41 -14.24
C ARG A 758 -31.02 -15.25 -13.30
N ASN A 759 -30.05 -14.59 -12.67
CA ASN A 759 -30.27 -13.39 -11.86
C ASN A 759 -30.43 -12.15 -12.77
N GLN A 760 -31.56 -12.06 -13.46
CA GLN A 760 -31.86 -11.00 -14.43
C GLN A 760 -31.74 -9.59 -13.83
N ALA A 761 -31.98 -9.40 -12.53
CA ALA A 761 -31.77 -8.13 -11.85
C ALA A 761 -30.29 -7.73 -11.81
N LEU A 762 -29.38 -8.68 -11.53
CA LEU A 762 -27.93 -8.43 -11.53
C LEU A 762 -27.40 -8.14 -12.95
N ILE A 763 -27.90 -8.87 -13.96
CA ILE A 763 -27.54 -8.66 -15.36
C ILE A 763 -28.00 -7.28 -15.83
N GLN A 764 -29.28 -6.94 -15.65
CA GLN A 764 -29.82 -5.63 -16.06
C GLN A 764 -29.21 -4.47 -15.27
N HIS A 765 -28.86 -4.65 -14.00
CA HIS A 765 -28.08 -3.66 -13.22
C HIS A 765 -26.73 -3.37 -13.89
N ASN A 766 -25.99 -4.40 -14.29
CA ASN A 766 -24.68 -4.23 -14.94
C ASN A 766 -24.80 -3.62 -16.35
N LEU A 767 -25.76 -4.05 -17.16
CA LEU A 767 -26.00 -3.44 -18.48
C LEU A 767 -26.37 -1.95 -18.36
N ASN A 768 -27.21 -1.59 -17.37
CA ASN A 768 -27.53 -0.19 -17.07
C ASN A 768 -26.30 0.59 -16.58
N LEU A 769 -25.43 0.02 -15.75
CA LEU A 769 -24.17 0.69 -15.35
C LEU A 769 -23.25 0.96 -16.55
N GLN A 770 -23.11 0.02 -17.49
CA GLN A 770 -22.37 0.28 -18.72
C GLN A 770 -22.98 1.48 -19.47
N GLN A 771 -24.28 1.43 -19.77
CA GLN A 771 -24.94 2.44 -20.60
C GLN A 771 -25.01 3.82 -19.93
N GLN A 772 -25.33 3.87 -18.64
CA GLN A 772 -25.66 5.11 -17.94
C GLN A 772 -24.48 5.72 -17.16
N ARG A 773 -23.35 5.00 -17.02
CA ARG A 773 -22.16 5.48 -16.29
C ARG A 773 -20.87 5.27 -17.10
N LEU A 774 -20.47 4.03 -17.36
CA LEU A 774 -19.15 3.76 -17.95
C LEU A 774 -19.02 4.27 -19.40
N THR A 775 -20.07 4.21 -20.21
CA THR A 775 -20.02 4.72 -21.60
C THR A 775 -19.92 6.26 -21.65
N PRO A 776 -20.72 7.05 -20.91
CA PRO A 776 -20.50 8.50 -20.75
C PRO A 776 -19.10 8.86 -20.21
N ILE A 777 -18.57 8.08 -19.26
CA ILE A 777 -17.21 8.25 -18.73
C ILE A 777 -16.17 8.01 -19.84
N LEU A 778 -16.21 6.85 -20.52
CA LEU A 778 -15.29 6.49 -21.60
C LEU A 778 -15.20 7.59 -22.67
N GLU A 779 -16.35 8.10 -23.13
CA GLU A 779 -16.40 9.15 -24.13
C GLU A 779 -15.91 10.52 -23.59
N LYS A 780 -16.04 10.80 -22.29
CA LYS A 780 -15.37 11.94 -21.64
C LYS A 780 -13.84 11.77 -21.69
N LEU A 781 -13.32 10.61 -21.32
CA LEU A 781 -11.87 10.35 -21.25
C LEU A 781 -11.20 10.36 -22.62
N LYS A 782 -11.84 9.80 -23.66
CA LYS A 782 -11.35 9.89 -25.05
C LYS A 782 -11.06 11.34 -25.46
N ARG A 783 -12.00 12.25 -25.18
CA ARG A 783 -11.85 13.69 -25.50
C ARG A 783 -10.83 14.38 -24.60
N GLU A 784 -10.93 14.19 -23.29
CA GLU A 784 -10.16 14.92 -22.27
C GLU A 784 -8.70 14.46 -22.13
N PHE A 785 -8.39 13.24 -22.57
CA PHE A 785 -7.03 12.69 -22.60
C PHE A 785 -6.49 12.47 -24.03
N ALA A 786 -7.27 12.84 -25.07
CA ALA A 786 -6.94 12.66 -26.49
C ALA A 786 -6.56 11.21 -26.87
N LEU A 787 -7.33 10.23 -26.38
CA LEU A 787 -7.09 8.79 -26.58
C LEU A 787 -7.89 8.21 -27.74
N THR A 788 -7.25 7.38 -28.56
CA THR A 788 -7.89 6.58 -29.61
C THR A 788 -8.26 5.17 -29.12
N ASP A 789 -9.19 4.49 -29.80
CA ASP A 789 -9.71 3.19 -29.35
C ASP A 789 -8.63 2.08 -29.27
N ASP A 790 -7.54 2.15 -30.05
CA ASP A 790 -6.39 1.24 -29.95
C ASP A 790 -5.57 1.40 -28.67
N GLN A 791 -5.75 2.51 -27.94
CA GLN A 791 -5.13 2.77 -26.64
C GLN A 791 -6.02 2.34 -25.46
N ILE A 792 -7.20 1.76 -25.70
CA ILE A 792 -8.22 1.54 -24.67
C ILE A 792 -8.60 0.06 -24.57
N VAL A 793 -8.59 -0.50 -23.35
CA VAL A 793 -9.01 -1.88 -23.09
C VAL A 793 -10.19 -1.88 -22.12
N GLN A 794 -11.36 -2.32 -22.60
CA GLN A 794 -12.53 -2.59 -21.75
C GLN A 794 -12.37 -3.96 -21.08
N VAL A 795 -12.18 -3.96 -19.75
CA VAL A 795 -11.92 -5.16 -18.96
C VAL A 795 -13.22 -5.71 -18.36
N PRO A 796 -13.50 -7.03 -18.43
CA PRO A 796 -14.68 -7.64 -17.80
C PRO A 796 -14.73 -7.44 -16.27
N VAL A 797 -15.58 -6.52 -15.79
CA VAL A 797 -15.78 -6.23 -14.36
C VAL A 797 -17.26 -6.01 -14.09
N MET A 798 -17.89 -6.94 -13.36
CA MET A 798 -19.26 -6.76 -12.87
C MET A 798 -19.28 -6.11 -11.49
N PHE A 799 -20.34 -5.34 -11.21
CA PHE A 799 -20.60 -4.71 -9.92
C PHE A 799 -21.89 -5.25 -9.29
N GLY A 800 -21.95 -5.27 -7.96
CA GLY A 800 -23.20 -5.49 -7.23
C GLY A 800 -24.09 -4.24 -7.28
N TYR A 801 -25.35 -4.38 -6.85
CA TYR A 801 -26.37 -3.30 -6.73
C TYR A 801 -25.93 -2.05 -5.94
N SER A 802 -24.80 -2.19 -5.27
CA SER A 802 -24.22 -1.36 -4.23
C SER A 802 -22.95 -0.63 -4.67
N GLY A 803 -22.51 -0.81 -5.93
CA GLY A 803 -21.30 -0.15 -6.45
C GLY A 803 -19.97 -0.77 -6.01
N TYR A 804 -19.96 -1.98 -5.45
CA TYR A 804 -18.73 -2.76 -5.21
C TYR A 804 -18.48 -3.75 -6.35
N ALA A 805 -17.20 -4.06 -6.63
CA ALA A 805 -16.83 -5.07 -7.61
C ALA A 805 -17.31 -6.47 -7.18
N TRP A 806 -18.21 -7.07 -7.98
CA TRP A 806 -18.88 -8.33 -7.63
C TRP A 806 -17.94 -9.53 -7.64
N TRP A 807 -16.88 -9.47 -8.46
CA TRP A 807 -15.72 -10.35 -8.41
C TRP A 807 -14.43 -9.51 -8.24
N PRO A 808 -13.28 -10.12 -7.90
CA PRO A 808 -12.03 -9.40 -7.67
C PRO A 808 -11.65 -8.49 -8.84
N ASN A 809 -11.49 -7.19 -8.57
CA ASN A 809 -11.43 -6.18 -9.60
C ASN A 809 -10.06 -6.18 -10.30
N ALA A 810 -10.04 -6.49 -11.59
CA ALA A 810 -8.82 -6.49 -12.39
C ALA A 810 -8.30 -5.08 -12.74
N ILE A 811 -9.14 -4.05 -12.64
CA ILE A 811 -8.75 -2.65 -12.86
C ILE A 811 -7.96 -2.10 -11.66
N ASN A 812 -8.34 -2.48 -10.44
CA ASN A 812 -7.68 -2.11 -9.19
C ASN A 812 -6.36 -2.91 -9.03
N SER A 813 -5.41 -2.64 -9.92
CA SER A 813 -4.19 -3.42 -10.16
C SER A 813 -2.94 -2.52 -10.23
N VAL A 814 -1.77 -3.07 -9.89
CA VAL A 814 -0.57 -2.23 -9.72
C VAL A 814 0.51 -2.59 -10.75
N PRO A 815 0.83 -1.70 -11.71
CA PRO A 815 1.96 -1.90 -12.60
C PRO A 815 3.28 -1.61 -11.88
N VAL A 816 4.15 -2.61 -11.85
CA VAL A 816 5.47 -2.63 -11.22
C VAL A 816 6.50 -3.10 -12.25
N ASN A 817 7.30 -2.18 -12.78
CA ASN A 817 8.53 -2.47 -13.54
C ASN A 817 8.38 -3.55 -14.65
N GLY A 818 7.30 -3.48 -15.44
CA GLY A 818 7.02 -4.42 -16.54
C GLY A 818 6.16 -5.64 -16.18
N ASN A 819 5.69 -5.74 -14.93
CA ASN A 819 4.74 -6.74 -14.44
C ASN A 819 3.49 -6.04 -13.88
N LEU A 820 2.29 -6.54 -14.18
CA LEU A 820 1.02 -6.05 -13.64
C LEU A 820 0.55 -6.99 -12.53
N LEU A 821 0.39 -6.45 -11.32
CA LEU A 821 -0.13 -7.16 -10.15
C LEU A 821 -1.66 -7.05 -10.15
N VAL A 822 -2.35 -8.16 -10.39
CA VAL A 822 -3.82 -8.19 -10.57
C VAL A 822 -4.47 -9.12 -9.56
N SER A 823 -5.65 -8.75 -9.08
CA SER A 823 -6.51 -9.59 -8.25
C SER A 823 -6.82 -10.92 -8.93
N ASN A 824 -6.68 -12.05 -8.25
CA ASN A 824 -7.06 -13.35 -8.79
C ASN A 824 -8.59 -13.41 -8.95
N PRO A 825 -9.14 -13.42 -10.17
CA PRO A 825 -10.58 -13.24 -10.39
C PRO A 825 -11.46 -14.38 -9.87
N ARG A 826 -10.88 -15.53 -9.49
CA ARG A 826 -11.60 -16.70 -8.94
C ARG A 826 -12.77 -17.13 -9.83
N GLY A 827 -12.57 -17.06 -11.15
CA GLY A 827 -13.53 -17.40 -12.20
C GLY A 827 -13.65 -18.92 -12.42
N ALA A 828 -14.28 -19.32 -13.52
CA ALA A 828 -14.52 -20.73 -13.82
C ALA A 828 -13.22 -21.51 -14.04
N LEU A 829 -13.04 -22.66 -13.37
CA LEU A 829 -11.95 -23.59 -13.68
C LEU A 829 -12.32 -24.50 -14.84
N ILE A 830 -11.65 -24.33 -15.97
CA ILE A 830 -11.77 -25.17 -17.17
C ILE A 830 -10.41 -25.86 -17.36
N ASP A 831 -10.39 -27.20 -17.38
CA ASP A 831 -9.17 -28.02 -17.51
C ASP A 831 -8.02 -27.60 -16.56
N GLY A 832 -8.37 -27.16 -15.35
CA GLY A 832 -7.44 -26.70 -14.32
C GLY A 832 -6.99 -25.24 -14.44
N LYS A 833 -7.38 -24.51 -15.49
CA LYS A 833 -7.09 -23.09 -15.71
C LYS A 833 -8.29 -22.21 -15.31
N ASP A 834 -8.03 -21.02 -14.76
CA ASP A 834 -9.07 -20.03 -14.50
C ASP A 834 -9.39 -19.24 -15.78
N TYR A 835 -10.61 -19.38 -16.29
CA TYR A 835 -11.01 -18.82 -17.58
C TYR A 835 -10.93 -17.28 -17.61
N THR A 836 -11.24 -16.62 -16.49
CA THR A 836 -11.18 -15.16 -16.40
C THR A 836 -9.72 -14.66 -16.38
N GLN A 837 -8.80 -15.43 -15.81
CA GLN A 837 -7.36 -15.14 -15.91
C GLN A 837 -6.87 -15.22 -17.36
N GLU A 838 -7.18 -16.31 -18.07
CA GLU A 838 -6.74 -16.50 -19.45
C GLU A 838 -7.36 -15.44 -20.38
N ARG A 839 -8.64 -15.10 -20.19
CA ARG A 839 -9.30 -14.02 -20.95
C ARG A 839 -8.65 -12.65 -20.72
N LEU A 840 -8.18 -12.34 -19.51
CA LEU A 840 -7.43 -11.11 -19.26
C LEU A 840 -6.04 -11.14 -19.91
N ARG A 841 -5.37 -12.30 -19.94
CA ARG A 841 -4.11 -12.47 -20.68
C ARG A 841 -4.30 -12.23 -22.17
N GLU A 842 -5.35 -12.78 -22.79
CA GLU A 842 -5.70 -12.52 -24.20
C GLU A 842 -5.91 -11.03 -24.49
N LEU A 843 -6.67 -10.33 -23.64
CA LEU A 843 -6.98 -8.90 -23.81
C LEU A 843 -5.73 -8.01 -23.72
N LEU A 844 -4.72 -8.42 -22.95
CA LEU A 844 -3.51 -7.62 -22.68
C LEU A 844 -2.26 -8.12 -23.44
N GLN A 845 -2.31 -9.29 -24.07
CA GLN A 845 -1.24 -9.84 -24.92
C GLN A 845 -0.78 -8.88 -26.04
N PRO A 846 -1.65 -8.17 -26.78
CA PRO A 846 -1.23 -7.28 -27.87
C PRO A 846 -0.29 -6.14 -27.40
N PHE A 847 -0.32 -5.82 -26.10
CA PHE A 847 0.44 -4.76 -25.47
C PHE A 847 1.67 -5.28 -24.69
N GLY A 848 1.89 -6.60 -24.71
CA GLY A 848 3.00 -7.27 -24.02
C GLY A 848 2.92 -7.25 -22.49
N VAL A 849 1.78 -6.91 -21.89
CA VAL A 849 1.68 -6.77 -20.43
C VAL A 849 1.83 -8.14 -19.76
N ASN A 850 2.89 -8.32 -18.96
CA ASN A 850 3.03 -9.49 -18.11
C ASN A 850 2.06 -9.38 -16.92
N ILE A 851 1.39 -10.47 -16.53
CA ILE A 851 0.37 -10.45 -15.48
C ILE A 851 0.68 -11.50 -14.41
N SER A 852 0.78 -11.03 -13.16
CA SER A 852 0.84 -11.85 -11.95
C SER A 852 -0.48 -11.73 -11.18
N PHE A 853 -1.21 -12.84 -11.05
CA PHE A 853 -2.44 -12.89 -10.26
C PHE A 853 -2.13 -13.16 -8.79
N LEU A 854 -2.70 -12.36 -7.89
CA LEU A 854 -2.50 -12.42 -6.44
C LEU A 854 -3.81 -12.81 -5.74
N ASP A 855 -3.75 -13.69 -4.75
CA ASP A 855 -4.91 -14.07 -3.94
C ASP A 855 -5.26 -12.97 -2.93
N ASP A 856 -6.09 -12.03 -3.36
CA ASP A 856 -6.53 -10.87 -2.59
C ASP A 856 -7.88 -11.09 -1.87
N ARG A 857 -8.30 -12.36 -1.68
CA ARG A 857 -9.61 -12.73 -1.08
C ARG A 857 -9.98 -11.92 0.16
N TYR A 858 -9.04 -11.70 1.08
CA TYR A 858 -9.24 -10.90 2.28
C TYR A 858 -9.70 -9.47 1.95
N TYR A 859 -9.05 -8.84 0.97
CA TYR A 859 -9.40 -7.50 0.52
C TYR A 859 -10.72 -7.51 -0.26
N GLN A 860 -10.98 -8.50 -1.12
CA GLN A 860 -12.24 -8.60 -1.88
C GLN A 860 -13.47 -8.76 -0.96
N GLU A 861 -13.37 -9.57 0.10
CA GLU A 861 -14.43 -9.66 1.11
C GLU A 861 -14.63 -8.32 1.82
N LEU A 862 -13.56 -7.54 1.98
CA LEU A 862 -13.56 -6.16 2.46
C LEU A 862 -13.75 -5.10 1.34
N LYS A 863 -14.18 -5.49 0.13
CA LYS A 863 -14.60 -4.57 -0.96
C LYS A 863 -13.51 -3.61 -1.48
N GLY A 864 -12.25 -4.03 -1.42
CA GLY A 864 -11.13 -3.44 -2.14
C GLY A 864 -10.22 -4.54 -2.71
N ASN A 865 -9.18 -4.18 -3.48
CA ASN A 865 -8.38 -5.15 -4.23
C ASN A 865 -6.88 -4.83 -4.17
N VAL A 866 -6.05 -5.37 -5.09
CA VAL A 866 -4.57 -5.28 -5.05
C VAL A 866 -4.05 -3.85 -4.90
N GLN A 867 -4.63 -2.89 -5.63
CA GLN A 867 -4.23 -1.49 -5.56
C GLN A 867 -4.67 -0.85 -4.24
N SER A 868 -5.92 -1.04 -3.80
CA SER A 868 -6.41 -0.55 -2.48
C SER A 868 -5.52 -1.03 -1.31
N ALA A 869 -5.10 -2.29 -1.37
CA ALA A 869 -4.29 -2.98 -0.37
C ALA A 869 -2.84 -2.50 -0.26
N THR A 870 -2.32 -1.79 -1.26
CA THR A 870 -0.88 -1.50 -1.40
C THR A 870 -0.59 -0.02 -1.67
N ASN A 871 0.68 0.37 -1.65
CA ASN A 871 1.09 1.75 -1.96
C ASN A 871 2.53 1.77 -2.53
N THR A 872 2.74 2.31 -3.73
CA THR A 872 4.04 2.31 -4.42
C THR A 872 4.83 3.60 -4.20
N VAL A 873 6.11 3.48 -3.83
CA VAL A 873 7.11 4.53 -4.06
C VAL A 873 7.64 4.36 -5.48
N ARG A 874 7.48 5.41 -6.28
CA ARG A 874 8.01 5.50 -7.65
C ARG A 874 9.15 6.50 -7.67
N LYS A 875 10.10 6.33 -8.60
CA LYS A 875 11.00 7.43 -8.99
C LYS A 875 10.15 8.55 -9.60
N GLY A 876 10.51 9.80 -9.32
CA GLY A 876 10.13 10.91 -10.19
C GLY A 876 10.83 10.83 -11.55
N GLU A 877 10.33 11.55 -12.54
CA GLU A 877 10.89 11.55 -13.90
C GLU A 877 12.38 11.94 -13.92
N GLU A 878 13.13 11.33 -14.85
CA GLU A 878 14.58 11.54 -14.98
C GLU A 878 14.91 12.82 -15.77
N LYS A 879 13.97 13.30 -16.60
CA LYS A 879 14.04 14.64 -17.19
C LYS A 879 13.53 15.69 -16.21
N PRO A 880 14.07 16.92 -16.22
CA PRO A 880 13.45 18.03 -15.52
C PRO A 880 12.11 18.42 -16.17
N PHE A 881 11.12 18.74 -15.34
CA PHE A 881 9.80 19.17 -15.80
C PHE A 881 9.87 20.44 -16.67
N TRP A 882 10.85 21.32 -16.42
CA TRP A 882 10.94 22.61 -17.08
C TRP A 882 11.39 22.53 -18.54
N GLU A 883 12.21 21.53 -18.91
CA GLU A 883 12.52 21.18 -20.30
C GLU A 883 11.34 20.52 -21.02
N SER A 884 10.39 19.97 -20.27
CA SER A 884 9.23 19.23 -20.79
C SER A 884 8.03 20.13 -21.06
N LEU A 885 8.08 21.40 -20.64
CA LEU A 885 7.03 22.40 -20.84
C LEU A 885 7.36 23.31 -22.04
N PRO A 886 6.36 23.89 -22.72
CA PRO A 886 6.60 24.88 -23.76
C PRO A 886 7.24 26.15 -23.18
N ASN A 887 8.06 26.82 -23.99
CA ASN A 887 8.67 28.11 -23.66
C ASN A 887 7.61 29.23 -23.65
N ASN A 888 7.00 29.43 -22.48
CA ASN A 888 6.15 30.59 -22.14
C ASN A 888 6.97 31.72 -21.48
#